data_AF-A0A558DQS1-F1
#
_entry.id   AF-A0A558DQS1-F1
#
_cell.length_a   1.000
_cell.length_b   1.000
_cell.length_c   1.000
_cell.angle_alpha   90.00
_cell.angle_beta   90.00
_cell.angle_gamma   90.00
#
_symmetry.space_group_name_H-M   'P 1'
#
loop_
_entity.id
_entity.type
_entity.pdbx_description
1 polymer ?
#
loop_
_entity_poly.entity_id
_entity_poly.type
_entity_poly.pdbx_seq_one_letter_code
_entity_poly.pdbx_strand_id
1 'polypeptide(L)'
;MTVPNKRTLLQPLIMLSNLYRWLLALVLLILISQPLTLFAADNIEELRVRQQNALKVLESSYHNRVRSNPALIKPDGTVDTSHPDYQQVLSDYSKDKAQIQSQFNDQDSRGQDLADLQQRYGSNLKTTGSSPKDVRADVDITANNSDVAAQIADEWRARGDDVDYDENLGIYINKTKDTTLWQPPSDTQLAERQKYHDAFSTPGGKQATNVKGAESVRDPEGYVLDNEKKFIHGAEDLESTDINSRSPEAQLKRDMALKTMGKSVSKTADEVGHDSKVINQARQLRNYGDKFETGITPLGATPEQQKSDEKKWIQKADQEIQNTKPIAADQSRKIRDVREAVAKTAEEHSKGRPTSKPAPGEVPENTAQNIRNRNKTLDSANEEARTANTEARKKAGLPKQPEPDKKAIDSQADNRARQAAQKQQEQQQRVTSSERKGQSKNSKWKVTDERQGKTNTKTITSKTSNADGSDTTRTTRTESKRTPSGGTTTQQNRKITEKGADGSSKSTRQKTTGYEGKNTGSATTKTTEMERDASGQVTRRSDSTKTTTTRNNKSGKQISTNEQSTTHQARNSWLPGSTGTTTTESNKHTIVHEQGGQTRKTETGRTTTTDNNTGFKTTTNTQATTNTRKDDEGRETTTRVTTTTTDKPWQKSRTTTGGYERDLKPGGDPNEPEDGKRIGDPTKVNVKIAGGKLFEPIDEANSTAATSTAGRTDSGIEYGGEAKVQVGQYGSSGNWEVTANQRGLHAKVDVNAEVNAIKATATGSAEKKIGNATLGAKVSTTAKLGAEGKGSGELHLGSDRVAGSLEAKVFVGGKAEAAAEASLSWWGIKLTGKAQGEVTAGAGAEAKVDAELSWTKIRLGAKLSATLGLGAGGGTSVEFDATEAITGYDPAALDQQFQAGDSIVRICRDLRSGRLRLPPGVKFSDIRDRLQKNAELFAKHPQLTKDGKKISLVDSLINDLNLKKGKNNTYITAHHKQKDWYCTNRPQIEAPVVLPSIVERK
;
A
#
# COMPACT_ATOMS: atom_id res chain seq x y z
N MET A 1 86.46 28.28 4.22
CA MET A 1 85.31 29.11 4.65
C MET A 1 84.10 28.67 3.86
N THR A 2 83.25 27.83 4.44
CA THR A 2 82.06 27.24 3.79
C THR A 2 80.80 27.88 4.36
N VAL A 3 80.03 28.52 3.47
CA VAL A 3 78.77 29.21 3.77
C VAL A 3 77.68 28.19 4.08
N PRO A 4 76.92 28.29 5.20
CA PRO A 4 75.88 27.34 5.53
C PRO A 4 74.65 27.54 4.65
N ASN A 5 74.08 26.40 4.24
CA ASN A 5 73.05 26.23 3.24
C ASN A 5 71.68 26.74 3.74
N LYS A 6 71.12 27.77 3.12
CA LYS A 6 69.85 28.44 3.50
C LYS A 6 68.58 27.57 3.43
N ARG A 7 68.68 26.29 3.06
CA ARG A 7 67.51 25.39 2.89
C ARG A 7 66.94 24.81 4.19
N THR A 8 67.66 24.90 5.32
CA THR A 8 67.19 24.33 6.61
C THR A 8 66.25 25.24 7.40
N LEU A 9 66.01 26.48 6.97
CA LEU A 9 65.12 27.43 7.68
C LEU A 9 63.69 27.51 7.11
N LEU A 10 63.42 26.96 5.92
CA LEU A 10 62.09 27.06 5.27
C LEU A 10 61.10 25.96 5.68
N GLN A 11 61.59 24.77 6.04
CA GLN A 11 60.73 23.67 6.52
C GLN A 11 59.93 23.98 7.80
N PRO A 12 60.50 24.60 8.85
CA PRO A 12 59.73 24.91 10.06
C PRO A 12 58.63 25.95 9.80
N LEU A 13 58.84 26.90 8.88
CA LEU A 13 57.85 27.91 8.50
C LEU A 13 56.64 27.31 7.76
N ILE A 14 56.86 26.32 6.88
CA ILE A 14 55.78 25.62 6.18
C ILE A 14 54.95 24.78 7.17
N MET A 15 55.63 24.08 8.10
CA MET A 15 54.94 23.32 9.15
C MET A 15 54.15 24.21 10.11
N LEU A 16 54.69 25.36 10.51
CA LEU A 16 53.95 26.33 11.32
C LEU A 16 52.71 26.85 10.61
N SER A 17 52.78 27.14 9.30
CA SER A 17 51.61 27.62 8.54
C SER A 17 50.51 26.57 8.42
N ASN A 18 50.89 25.29 8.26
CA ASN A 18 49.95 24.18 8.19
C ASN A 18 49.33 23.90 9.55
N LEU A 19 50.11 23.96 10.64
CA LEU A 19 49.61 23.84 12.00
C LEU A 19 48.64 24.97 12.35
N TYR A 20 48.94 26.21 11.92
CA TYR A 20 48.09 27.37 12.14
C TYR A 20 46.76 27.25 11.37
N ARG A 21 46.78 26.79 10.11
CA ARG A 21 45.55 26.50 9.35
C ARG A 21 44.72 25.40 9.99
N TRP A 22 45.37 24.36 10.53
CA TRP A 22 44.70 23.26 11.22
C TRP A 22 44.08 23.72 12.54
N LEU A 23 44.79 24.52 13.33
CA LEU A 23 44.29 25.15 14.56
C LEU A 23 43.15 26.13 14.28
N LEU A 24 43.23 26.93 13.23
CA LEU A 24 42.16 27.85 12.85
C LEU A 24 40.88 27.10 12.43
N ALA A 25 41.04 26.01 11.68
CA ALA A 25 39.93 25.11 11.32
C ALA A 25 39.34 24.42 12.56
N LEU A 26 40.18 23.98 13.51
CA LEU A 26 39.75 23.39 14.78
C LEU A 26 39.01 24.41 15.66
N VAL A 27 39.49 25.65 15.74
CA VAL A 27 38.83 26.74 16.49
C VAL A 27 37.50 27.12 15.85
N LEU A 28 37.41 27.15 14.51
CA LEU A 28 36.13 27.31 13.81
C LEU A 28 35.19 26.14 14.12
N LEU A 29 35.68 24.90 14.10
CA LEU A 29 34.91 23.71 14.50
C LEU A 29 34.45 23.77 15.96
N ILE A 30 35.28 24.28 16.87
CA ILE A 30 34.94 24.46 18.29
C ILE A 30 33.92 25.59 18.47
N LEU A 31 34.03 26.69 17.73
CA LEU A 31 33.06 27.79 17.74
C LEU A 31 31.71 27.40 17.12
N ILE A 32 31.70 26.47 16.17
CA ILE A 32 30.46 25.88 15.60
C ILE A 32 29.89 24.77 16.51
N SER A 33 30.69 24.16 17.39
CA SER A 33 30.29 23.06 18.28
C SER A 33 30.07 23.45 19.75
N GLN A 34 30.18 24.72 20.11
CA GLN A 34 29.55 25.21 21.33
C GLN A 34 28.04 24.95 21.18
N PRO A 35 27.41 24.14 22.05
CA PRO A 35 25.96 24.03 22.04
C PRO A 35 25.45 25.43 22.34
N LEU A 36 24.96 26.13 21.31
CA LEU A 36 24.10 27.29 21.48
C LEU A 36 23.07 26.85 22.51
N THR A 37 23.18 27.39 23.73
CA THR A 37 22.29 27.07 24.84
C THR A 37 20.88 27.17 24.31
N LEU A 38 20.19 26.03 24.26
CA LEU A 38 18.85 25.79 23.75
C LEU A 38 17.82 26.61 24.52
N PHE A 39 17.80 27.92 24.30
CA PHE A 39 16.54 28.63 24.36
C PHE A 39 15.86 28.30 23.03
N ALA A 40 14.92 27.33 23.07
CA ALA A 40 13.97 27.17 21.99
C ALA A 40 13.42 28.58 21.72
N ALA A 41 13.58 29.09 20.49
CA ALA A 41 12.97 30.38 20.20
C ALA A 41 11.46 30.19 20.37
N ASP A 42 10.87 30.97 21.27
CA ASP A 42 9.43 30.92 21.47
C ASP A 42 8.70 31.39 20.19
N ASN A 43 9.37 32.18 19.34
CA ASN A 43 8.86 32.74 18.09
C ASN A 43 9.52 32.14 16.83
N ILE A 44 8.71 31.69 15.87
CA ILE A 44 9.16 31.14 14.58
C ILE A 44 9.94 32.15 13.73
N GLU A 45 9.61 33.44 13.81
CA GLU A 45 10.26 34.47 12.99
C GLU A 45 11.72 34.65 13.41
N GLU A 46 12.01 34.60 14.71
CA GLU A 46 13.39 34.59 15.21
C GLU A 46 14.16 33.37 14.69
N LEU A 47 13.51 32.20 14.67
CA LEU A 47 14.12 30.97 14.15
C LEU A 47 14.45 31.10 12.65
N ARG A 48 13.53 31.68 11.85
CA ARG A 48 13.75 31.96 10.43
C ARG A 48 14.90 32.94 10.21
N VAL A 49 14.98 34.02 10.99
CA VAL A 49 16.06 35.02 10.91
C VAL A 49 17.41 34.39 11.28
N ARG A 50 17.46 33.56 12.33
CA ARG A 50 18.68 32.83 12.73
C ARG A 50 19.11 31.83 11.65
N GLN A 51 18.18 31.08 11.05
CA GLN A 51 18.47 30.21 9.91
C GLN A 51 19.01 31.02 8.72
N GLN A 52 18.35 32.12 8.34
CA GLN A 52 18.76 32.95 7.21
C GLN A 52 20.16 33.56 7.43
N ASN A 53 20.48 33.95 8.66
CA ASN A 53 21.82 34.40 9.03
C ASN A 53 22.87 33.31 8.82
N ALA A 54 22.62 32.09 9.31
CA ALA A 54 23.53 30.96 9.13
C ALA A 54 23.73 30.64 7.64
N LEU A 55 22.65 30.64 6.85
CA LEU A 55 22.70 30.43 5.40
C LEU A 55 23.50 31.52 4.68
N LYS A 56 23.36 32.79 5.09
CA LYS A 56 24.13 33.90 4.50
C LYS A 56 25.63 33.82 4.78
N VAL A 57 26.01 33.38 5.98
CA VAL A 57 27.41 33.12 6.33
C VAL A 57 27.98 31.98 5.47
N LEU A 58 27.21 30.91 5.31
CA LEU A 58 27.57 29.79 4.43
C LEU A 58 27.75 30.26 2.98
N GLU A 59 26.76 30.96 2.43
CA GLU A 59 26.77 31.54 1.08
C GLU A 59 28.04 32.40 0.86
N SER A 60 28.35 33.31 1.80
CA SER A 60 29.53 34.17 1.72
C SER A 60 30.84 33.38 1.71
N SER A 61 30.95 32.35 2.56
CA SER A 61 32.12 31.46 2.61
C SER A 61 32.35 30.76 1.26
N TYR A 62 31.28 30.20 0.69
CA TYR A 62 31.34 29.48 -0.58
C TYR A 62 31.56 30.39 -1.80
N HIS A 63 31.00 31.61 -1.80
CA HIS A 63 31.35 32.64 -2.79
C HIS A 63 32.85 32.92 -2.80
N ASN A 64 33.45 33.09 -1.62
CA ASN A 64 34.89 33.33 -1.49
C ASN A 64 35.71 32.11 -1.94
N ARG A 65 35.26 30.89 -1.63
CA ARG A 65 35.89 29.64 -2.09
C ARG A 65 35.91 29.53 -3.61
N VAL A 66 34.80 29.88 -4.28
CA VAL A 66 34.76 29.89 -5.76
C VAL A 66 35.66 30.99 -6.34
N ARG A 67 35.55 32.24 -5.85
CA ARG A 67 36.31 33.38 -6.40
C ARG A 67 37.81 33.32 -6.13
N SER A 68 38.22 32.66 -5.05
CA SER A 68 39.65 32.48 -4.73
C SER A 68 40.33 31.37 -5.52
N ASN A 69 39.56 30.54 -6.26
CA ASN A 69 40.11 29.52 -7.14
C ASN A 69 40.16 30.03 -8.60
N PRO A 70 41.35 30.39 -9.13
CA PRO A 70 41.46 30.92 -10.49
C PRO A 70 41.00 29.94 -11.58
N ALA A 71 41.04 28.63 -11.32
CA ALA A 71 40.55 27.63 -12.28
C ALA A 71 39.03 27.66 -12.46
N LEU A 72 38.30 28.26 -11.50
CA LEU A 72 36.85 28.40 -11.54
C LEU A 72 36.39 29.74 -12.11
N ILE A 73 37.31 30.63 -12.46
CA ILE A 73 37.02 31.97 -12.98
C ILE A 73 37.55 32.06 -14.40
N LYS A 74 36.65 32.33 -15.34
CA LYS A 74 36.98 32.53 -16.75
C LYS A 74 37.76 33.83 -16.93
N PRO A 75 38.47 34.00 -18.07
CA PRO A 75 39.20 35.24 -18.37
C PRO A 75 38.34 36.51 -18.35
N ASP A 76 37.03 36.38 -18.60
CA ASP A 76 36.06 37.49 -18.55
C ASP A 76 35.54 37.79 -17.12
N GLY A 77 36.05 37.10 -16.11
CA GLY A 77 35.65 37.25 -14.70
C GLY A 77 34.41 36.45 -14.31
N THR A 78 33.76 35.74 -15.23
CA THR A 78 32.58 34.93 -14.92
C THR A 78 32.96 33.56 -14.36
N VAL A 79 32.06 32.96 -13.59
CA VAL A 79 32.29 31.62 -13.00
C VAL A 79 32.18 30.53 -14.07
N ASP A 80 33.15 29.62 -14.12
CA ASP A 80 33.09 28.41 -14.93
C ASP A 80 32.31 27.29 -14.25
N THR A 81 31.00 27.28 -14.48
CA THR A 81 30.11 26.25 -13.95
C THR A 81 30.32 24.87 -14.55
N SER A 82 31.08 24.74 -15.64
CA SER A 82 31.34 23.45 -16.30
C SER A 82 32.54 22.71 -15.69
N HIS A 83 33.36 23.41 -14.90
CA HIS A 83 34.53 22.82 -14.25
C HIS A 83 34.11 21.79 -13.18
N PRO A 84 34.73 20.59 -13.12
CA PRO A 84 34.41 19.57 -12.12
C PRO A 84 34.52 20.08 -10.67
N ASP A 85 35.55 20.87 -10.36
CA ASP A 85 35.71 21.47 -9.02
C ASP A 85 34.55 22.40 -8.64
N TYR A 86 33.94 23.10 -9.60
CA TYR A 86 32.75 23.91 -9.31
C TYR A 86 31.57 23.02 -8.91
N GLN A 87 31.37 21.90 -9.62
CA GLN A 87 30.31 20.94 -9.30
C GLN A 87 30.52 20.33 -7.91
N GLN A 88 31.77 20.06 -7.53
CA GLN A 88 32.09 19.62 -6.17
C GLN A 88 31.77 20.70 -5.14
N VAL A 89 32.17 21.96 -5.37
CA VAL A 89 31.91 23.07 -4.45
C VAL A 89 30.41 23.34 -4.29
N LEU A 90 29.62 23.25 -5.37
CA LEU A 90 28.16 23.38 -5.31
C LEU A 90 27.50 22.20 -4.54
N SER A 91 28.02 20.99 -4.71
CA SER A 91 27.58 19.80 -3.96
C SER A 91 27.87 19.93 -2.47
N ASP A 92 29.08 20.39 -2.10
CA ASP A 92 29.45 20.66 -0.71
C ASP A 92 28.54 21.76 -0.10
N TYR A 93 28.32 22.86 -0.83
CA TYR A 93 27.39 23.93 -0.42
C TYR A 93 25.98 23.41 -0.14
N SER A 94 25.42 22.60 -1.06
CA SER A 94 24.07 22.05 -0.93
C SER A 94 23.93 21.15 0.30
N LYS A 95 24.96 20.37 0.62
CA LYS A 95 24.99 19.50 1.81
C LYS A 95 25.04 20.32 3.10
N ASP A 96 25.95 21.29 3.18
CA ASP A 96 26.10 22.13 4.37
C ASP A 96 24.84 22.97 4.61
N LYS A 97 24.22 23.47 3.54
CA LYS A 97 22.92 24.15 3.59
C LYS A 97 21.83 23.24 4.15
N ALA A 98 21.70 22.02 3.62
CA ALA A 98 20.72 21.06 4.09
C ALA A 98 20.93 20.71 5.58
N GLN A 99 22.18 20.63 6.03
CA GLN A 99 22.51 20.43 7.43
C GLN A 99 22.04 21.62 8.30
N ILE A 100 22.31 22.86 7.88
CA ILE A 100 21.80 24.06 8.58
C ILE A 100 20.27 24.02 8.64
N GLN A 101 19.59 23.77 7.52
CA GLN A 101 18.13 23.70 7.49
C GLN A 101 17.59 22.62 8.43
N SER A 102 18.23 21.45 8.47
CA SER A 102 17.86 20.37 9.42
C SER A 102 18.03 20.82 10.87
N GLN A 103 19.15 21.44 11.23
CA GLN A 103 19.42 21.91 12.60
C GLN A 103 18.38 22.92 13.09
N PHE A 104 17.89 23.80 12.21
CA PHE A 104 16.84 24.75 12.55
C PHE A 104 15.45 24.11 12.51
N ASN A 105 15.19 23.18 11.61
CA ASN A 105 13.94 22.42 11.57
C ASN A 105 13.77 21.52 12.81
N ASP A 106 14.86 20.99 13.37
CA ASP A 106 14.85 20.21 14.63
C ASP A 106 14.50 21.09 15.84
N GLN A 107 14.64 22.41 15.73
CA GLN A 107 14.21 23.39 16.74
C GLN A 107 12.77 23.89 16.49
N ASP A 108 12.15 23.54 15.37
CA ASP A 108 10.79 23.94 15.02
C ASP A 108 9.76 23.06 15.72
N SER A 109 9.20 23.58 16.82
CA SER A 109 8.19 22.90 17.63
C SER A 109 6.86 22.67 16.92
N ARG A 110 6.59 23.36 15.79
CA ARG A 110 5.28 23.29 15.12
C ARG A 110 4.96 21.90 14.60
N GLY A 111 5.96 21.12 14.20
CA GLY A 111 5.76 19.73 13.81
C GLY A 111 5.18 18.88 14.94
N GLN A 112 5.69 19.07 16.16
CA GLN A 112 5.20 18.39 17.36
C GLN A 112 3.84 18.95 17.80
N ASP A 113 3.67 20.27 17.82
CA ASP A 113 2.39 20.91 18.15
C ASP A 113 1.25 20.39 17.26
N LEU A 114 1.50 20.20 15.96
CA LEU A 114 0.53 19.62 15.04
C LEU A 114 0.19 18.17 15.39
N ALA A 115 1.18 17.35 15.73
CA ALA A 115 0.97 15.97 16.16
C ALA A 115 0.14 15.93 17.45
N ASP A 116 0.44 16.80 18.41
CA ASP A 116 -0.28 16.90 19.68
C ASP A 116 -1.72 17.40 19.49
N LEU A 117 -1.93 18.37 18.60
CA LEU A 117 -3.26 18.83 18.21
C LEU A 117 -4.04 17.71 17.50
N GLN A 118 -3.42 16.98 16.56
CA GLN A 118 -4.06 15.83 15.91
C GLN A 118 -4.40 14.71 16.90
N GLN A 119 -3.53 14.44 17.87
CA GLN A 119 -3.78 13.44 18.91
C GLN A 119 -4.97 13.84 19.80
N ARG A 120 -5.08 15.12 20.17
CA ARG A 120 -6.14 15.63 21.04
C ARG A 120 -7.48 15.78 20.34
N TYR A 121 -7.49 16.32 19.12
CA TYR A 121 -8.70 16.67 18.38
C TYR A 121 -9.13 15.60 17.35
N GLY A 122 -8.25 14.63 17.07
CA GLY A 122 -8.54 13.49 16.19
C GLY A 122 -9.05 13.93 14.82
N SER A 123 -10.14 13.32 14.37
CA SER A 123 -10.76 13.65 13.08
C SER A 123 -11.35 15.05 12.99
N ASN A 124 -11.52 15.77 14.11
CA ASN A 124 -12.07 17.13 14.11
C ASN A 124 -11.06 18.18 13.65
N LEU A 125 -9.80 17.81 13.54
CA LEU A 125 -8.75 18.63 12.96
C LEU A 125 -8.17 17.93 11.73
N LYS A 126 -8.13 18.64 10.61
CA LYS A 126 -7.49 18.19 9.38
C LYS A 126 -6.25 19.04 9.15
N THR A 127 -5.08 18.40 9.14
CA THR A 127 -3.87 19.02 8.61
C THR A 127 -4.00 19.11 7.10
N THR A 128 -4.12 20.33 6.57
CA THR A 128 -4.23 20.57 5.13
C THR A 128 -2.87 20.55 4.42
N GLY A 129 -1.77 20.54 5.17
CA GLY A 129 -0.40 20.37 4.70
C GLY A 129 0.33 19.17 5.32
N SER A 130 1.54 18.89 4.82
CA SER A 130 2.53 18.04 5.52
C SER A 130 3.13 18.81 6.68
N SER A 131 3.70 18.11 7.68
CA SER A 131 4.57 18.73 8.69
C SER A 131 5.58 19.67 8.02
N PRO A 132 5.92 20.81 8.67
CA PRO A 132 6.86 21.77 8.10
C PRO A 132 8.17 21.05 7.76
N LYS A 133 8.62 21.22 6.52
CA LYS A 133 9.88 20.62 6.03
C LYS A 133 11.09 21.56 6.23
N ASP A 134 10.81 22.81 6.58
CA ASP A 134 11.74 23.91 6.78
C ASP A 134 11.01 24.94 7.65
N VAL A 135 11.73 25.69 8.49
CA VAL A 135 11.14 26.72 9.37
C VAL A 135 10.42 27.83 8.58
N ARG A 136 10.78 28.01 7.31
CA ARG A 136 10.15 28.93 6.34
C ARG A 136 8.89 28.34 5.68
N ALA A 137 8.42 27.18 6.12
CA ALA A 137 7.14 26.64 5.71
C ALA A 137 6.01 27.32 6.50
N ASP A 138 4.93 27.61 5.79
CA ASP A 138 3.64 28.00 6.36
C ASP A 138 2.96 26.74 6.90
N VAL A 139 2.21 26.88 7.99
CA VAL A 139 1.44 25.78 8.58
C VAL A 139 -0.05 26.10 8.52
N ASP A 140 -0.77 25.36 7.68
CA ASP A 140 -2.22 25.45 7.56
C ASP A 140 -2.91 24.23 8.17
N ILE A 141 -3.84 24.48 9.09
CA ILE A 141 -4.73 23.47 9.66
C ILE A 141 -6.19 23.89 9.52
N THR A 142 -7.10 22.93 9.42
CA THR A 142 -8.54 23.18 9.30
C THR A 142 -9.30 22.41 10.36
N ALA A 143 -10.12 23.09 11.16
CA ALA A 143 -11.06 22.45 12.05
C ALA A 143 -12.36 22.10 11.30
N ASN A 144 -13.00 21.00 11.67
CA ASN A 144 -14.31 20.60 11.13
C ASN A 144 -15.48 21.30 11.83
N ASN A 145 -15.23 21.95 12.96
CA ASN A 145 -16.20 22.68 13.78
C ASN A 145 -15.57 24.01 14.23
N SER A 146 -16.36 25.09 14.22
CA SER A 146 -15.96 26.40 14.76
C SER A 146 -15.64 26.35 16.27
N ASP A 147 -16.34 25.56 17.08
CA ASP A 147 -16.04 25.44 18.52
C ASP A 147 -14.66 24.83 18.75
N VAL A 148 -14.30 23.82 17.95
CA VAL A 148 -12.96 23.20 17.98
C VAL A 148 -11.91 24.21 17.56
N ALA A 149 -12.19 25.04 16.55
CA ALA A 149 -11.27 26.09 16.14
C ALA A 149 -11.05 27.12 17.26
N ALA A 150 -12.13 27.56 17.91
CA ALA A 150 -12.06 28.48 19.04
C ALA A 150 -11.30 27.88 20.23
N GLN A 151 -11.57 26.62 20.57
CA GLN A 151 -10.86 25.92 21.64
C GLN A 151 -9.36 25.83 21.39
N ILE A 152 -8.93 25.49 20.17
CA ILE A 152 -7.51 25.47 19.80
C ILE A 152 -6.90 26.87 19.91
N ALA A 153 -7.61 27.90 19.44
CA ALA A 153 -7.14 29.29 19.54
C ALA A 153 -7.02 29.75 21.01
N ASP A 154 -7.95 29.35 21.88
CA ASP A 154 -7.89 29.65 23.31
C ASP A 154 -6.74 28.91 24.00
N GLU A 155 -6.46 27.66 23.62
CA GLU A 155 -5.27 26.94 24.09
C GLU A 155 -3.98 27.64 23.68
N TRP A 156 -3.89 28.13 22.44
CA TRP A 156 -2.74 28.91 21.98
C TRP A 156 -2.57 30.19 22.81
N ARG A 157 -3.64 30.96 23.01
CA ARG A 157 -3.61 32.15 23.88
C ARG A 157 -3.22 31.82 25.32
N ALA A 158 -3.71 30.71 25.86
CA ALA A 158 -3.38 30.27 27.22
C ALA A 158 -1.90 29.88 27.39
N ARG A 159 -1.22 29.47 26.30
CA ARG A 159 0.24 29.25 26.25
C ARG A 159 1.04 30.55 26.07
N GLY A 160 0.37 31.68 25.87
CA GLY A 160 1.00 32.98 25.61
C GLY A 160 1.28 33.26 24.13
N ASP A 161 0.72 32.48 23.19
CA ASP A 161 0.84 32.77 21.77
C ASP A 161 0.01 34.01 21.38
N ASP A 162 0.50 34.82 20.44
CA ASP A 162 -0.22 35.95 19.85
C ASP A 162 -1.16 35.44 18.75
N VAL A 163 -2.47 35.45 19.02
CA VAL A 163 -3.50 34.85 18.15
C VAL A 163 -4.56 35.87 17.76
N ASP A 164 -4.54 36.27 16.49
CA ASP A 164 -5.57 37.11 15.88
C ASP A 164 -6.72 36.26 15.32
N TYR A 165 -7.92 36.83 15.30
CA TYR A 165 -9.06 36.27 14.58
C TYR A 165 -9.52 37.26 13.50
N ASP A 166 -9.54 36.80 12.24
CA ASP A 166 -10.16 37.54 11.16
C ASP A 166 -11.63 37.09 11.06
N GLU A 167 -12.55 37.94 11.50
CA GLU A 167 -13.99 37.65 11.49
C GLU A 167 -14.56 37.51 10.08
N ASN A 168 -14.02 38.26 9.11
CA ASN A 168 -14.49 38.26 7.73
C ASN A 168 -14.10 36.96 7.03
N LEU A 169 -12.92 36.43 7.32
CA LEU A 169 -12.46 35.17 6.74
C LEU A 169 -12.80 33.97 7.64
N GLY A 170 -13.10 34.17 8.92
CA GLY A 170 -13.20 33.10 9.89
C GLY A 170 -11.89 32.31 9.95
N ILE A 171 -10.76 32.97 10.22
CA ILE A 171 -9.48 32.28 10.42
C ILE A 171 -8.82 32.78 11.69
N TYR A 172 -8.18 31.88 12.43
CA TYR A 172 -7.32 32.23 13.56
C TYR A 172 -5.86 32.18 13.08
N ILE A 173 -5.11 33.25 13.31
CA ILE A 173 -3.71 33.38 12.91
C ILE A 173 -2.85 33.44 14.17
N ASN A 174 -2.14 32.35 14.45
CA ASN A 174 -1.12 32.33 15.50
C ASN A 174 0.16 32.96 14.94
N LYS A 175 0.39 34.24 15.22
CA LYS A 175 1.54 35.01 14.75
C LYS A 175 2.85 34.54 15.36
N THR A 176 2.83 34.04 16.60
CA THR A 176 4.01 33.49 17.27
C THR A 176 4.58 32.28 16.54
N LYS A 177 3.71 31.42 16.01
CA LYS A 177 4.07 30.17 15.33
C LYS A 177 3.85 30.20 13.81
N ASP A 178 3.36 31.31 13.25
CA ASP A 178 2.96 31.42 11.85
C ASP A 178 2.10 30.21 11.39
N THR A 179 1.05 29.94 12.17
CA THR A 179 0.12 28.85 11.94
C THR A 179 -1.28 29.42 11.72
N THR A 180 -1.89 29.09 10.57
CA THR A 180 -3.25 29.50 10.24
C THR A 180 -4.22 28.36 10.50
N LEU A 181 -5.22 28.62 11.35
CA LEU A 181 -6.31 27.72 11.67
C LEU A 181 -7.60 28.18 11.00
N TRP A 182 -8.01 27.41 10.00
CA TRP A 182 -9.24 27.62 9.25
C TRP A 182 -10.42 26.99 10.00
N GLN A 183 -11.40 27.78 10.45
CA GLN A 183 -12.69 27.24 10.88
C GLN A 183 -13.58 26.93 9.66
N PRO A 184 -14.65 26.14 9.81
CA PRO A 184 -15.70 26.05 8.80
C PRO A 184 -16.26 27.46 8.53
N PRO A 185 -16.28 27.92 7.27
CA PRO A 185 -16.77 29.25 6.96
C PRO A 185 -18.30 29.30 7.05
N SER A 186 -18.86 30.42 7.53
CA SER A 186 -20.23 30.81 7.21
C SER A 186 -20.38 31.20 5.73
N ASP A 187 -21.59 31.36 5.22
CA ASP A 187 -21.80 31.79 3.81
C ASP A 187 -21.12 33.14 3.51
N THR A 188 -21.20 34.08 4.44
CA THR A 188 -20.51 35.38 4.34
C THR A 188 -18.99 35.22 4.37
N GLN A 189 -18.47 34.40 5.28
CA GLN A 189 -17.04 34.13 5.36
C GLN A 189 -16.52 33.40 4.13
N LEU A 190 -17.32 32.50 3.56
CA LEU A 190 -16.98 31.82 2.33
C LEU A 190 -16.89 32.84 1.18
N ALA A 191 -17.82 33.79 1.07
CA ALA A 191 -17.76 34.84 0.07
C ALA A 191 -16.53 35.76 0.22
N GLU A 192 -16.13 36.11 1.45
CA GLU A 192 -14.92 36.90 1.69
C GLU A 192 -13.63 36.10 1.47
N ARG A 193 -13.60 34.83 1.89
CA ARG A 193 -12.50 33.91 1.55
C ARG A 193 -12.30 33.82 0.05
N GLN A 194 -13.35 33.91 -0.76
CA GLN A 194 -13.21 33.88 -2.22
C GLN A 194 -12.54 35.13 -2.80
N LYS A 195 -12.59 36.26 -2.07
CA LYS A 195 -11.93 37.52 -2.46
C LYS A 195 -10.51 37.62 -1.91
N TYR A 196 -10.18 36.85 -0.87
CA TYR A 196 -8.87 36.86 -0.23
C TYR A 196 -7.76 36.62 -1.25
N HIS A 197 -6.71 37.44 -1.21
CA HIS A 197 -5.68 37.44 -2.26
C HIS A 197 -4.92 36.12 -2.35
N ASP A 198 -4.74 35.42 -1.23
CA ASP A 198 -4.11 34.10 -1.18
C ASP A 198 -5.10 32.95 -1.48
N ALA A 199 -6.40 33.23 -1.49
CA ALA A 199 -7.38 32.25 -1.92
C ALA A 199 -7.42 32.14 -3.45
N PHE A 200 -7.77 30.95 -3.91
CA PHE A 200 -8.04 30.70 -5.32
C PHE A 200 -9.39 31.31 -5.66
N SER A 201 -9.38 32.32 -6.54
CA SER A 201 -10.57 33.08 -6.93
C SER A 201 -11.41 32.33 -7.95
N THR A 202 -10.76 31.55 -8.83
CA THR A 202 -11.42 30.81 -9.88
C THR A 202 -11.98 29.47 -9.38
N PRO A 203 -13.06 28.96 -9.99
CA PRO A 203 -13.57 27.61 -9.70
C PRO A 203 -12.52 26.50 -9.90
N GLY A 204 -11.65 26.66 -10.89
CA GLY A 204 -10.54 25.75 -11.18
C GLY A 204 -9.53 25.68 -10.05
N GLY A 205 -9.12 26.83 -9.55
CA GLY A 205 -8.20 26.91 -8.43
C GLY A 205 -8.76 26.40 -7.12
N LYS A 206 -10.05 26.67 -6.84
CA LYS A 206 -10.76 26.13 -5.68
C LYS A 206 -10.79 24.60 -5.70
N GLN A 207 -11.06 24.01 -6.87
CA GLN A 207 -11.06 22.56 -7.00
C GLN A 207 -9.66 21.95 -6.83
N ALA A 208 -8.63 22.56 -7.42
CA ALA A 208 -7.25 22.09 -7.30
C ALA A 208 -6.70 22.13 -5.86
N THR A 209 -7.30 22.95 -5.00
CA THR A 209 -6.97 23.04 -3.57
C THR A 209 -7.93 22.29 -2.66
N ASN A 210 -8.79 21.43 -3.20
CA ASN A 210 -9.76 20.63 -2.47
C ASN A 210 -10.79 21.46 -1.67
N VAL A 211 -11.06 22.71 -2.07
CA VAL A 211 -12.25 23.42 -1.58
C VAL A 211 -13.46 22.62 -2.01
N LYS A 212 -14.37 22.33 -1.09
CA LYS A 212 -15.59 21.54 -1.37
C LYS A 212 -16.76 22.49 -1.58
N GLY A 213 -17.49 22.34 -2.67
CA GLY A 213 -18.67 23.14 -2.98
C GLY A 213 -19.08 23.08 -4.45
N ALA A 214 -20.22 23.68 -4.79
CA ALA A 214 -20.71 23.76 -6.16
C ALA A 214 -19.82 24.64 -7.06
N GLU A 215 -19.15 25.61 -6.43
CA GLU A 215 -18.17 26.54 -6.97
C GLU A 215 -16.80 25.91 -7.26
N SER A 216 -16.53 24.71 -6.77
CA SER A 216 -15.29 23.98 -7.09
C SER A 216 -15.49 23.12 -8.33
N VAL A 217 -14.91 23.54 -9.44
CA VAL A 217 -15.12 22.91 -10.75
C VAL A 217 -13.78 22.70 -11.43
N ARG A 218 -13.54 21.50 -11.96
CA ARG A 218 -12.30 21.25 -12.72
C ARG A 218 -12.17 22.17 -13.91
N ASP A 219 -11.19 23.04 -13.85
CA ASP A 219 -10.92 24.04 -14.86
C ASP A 219 -9.42 24.40 -14.86
N PRO A 220 -8.64 23.77 -15.76
CA PRO A 220 -7.20 24.05 -15.88
C PRO A 220 -6.88 25.52 -16.10
N GLU A 221 -7.72 26.24 -16.84
CA GLU A 221 -7.55 27.67 -17.15
C GLU A 221 -7.62 28.52 -15.89
N GLY A 222 -8.68 28.38 -15.10
CA GLY A 222 -8.82 29.07 -13.82
C GLY A 222 -7.67 28.78 -12.87
N TYR A 223 -7.25 27.51 -12.76
CA TYR A 223 -6.10 27.17 -11.92
C TYR A 223 -4.79 27.84 -12.38
N VAL A 224 -4.55 27.93 -13.69
CA VAL A 224 -3.39 28.65 -14.22
C VAL A 224 -3.49 30.16 -13.95
N LEU A 225 -4.67 30.76 -14.11
CA LEU A 225 -4.89 32.18 -13.84
C LEU A 225 -4.67 32.54 -12.36
N ASP A 226 -5.13 31.71 -11.43
CA ASP A 226 -4.87 31.94 -10.00
C ASP A 226 -3.38 31.82 -9.65
N ASN A 227 -2.63 30.89 -10.27
CA ASN A 227 -1.18 30.81 -10.05
C ASN A 227 -0.43 31.97 -10.76
N GLU A 228 -0.91 32.49 -11.88
CA GLU A 228 -0.39 33.72 -12.48
C GLU A 228 -0.52 34.91 -11.51
N LYS A 229 -1.67 35.05 -10.84
CA LYS A 229 -1.88 36.06 -9.79
C LYS A 229 -0.81 35.95 -8.69
N LYS A 230 -0.58 34.74 -8.16
CA LYS A 230 0.43 34.48 -7.13
C LYS A 230 1.86 34.74 -7.61
N PHE A 231 2.15 34.48 -8.88
CA PHE A 231 3.44 34.84 -9.48
C PHE A 231 3.63 36.36 -9.54
N ILE A 232 2.61 37.11 -9.94
CA ILE A 232 2.65 38.59 -9.99
C ILE A 232 2.91 39.16 -8.61
N HIS A 233 2.23 38.66 -7.57
CA HIS A 233 2.50 39.07 -6.18
C HIS A 233 3.92 38.74 -5.73
N GLY A 234 4.42 37.54 -6.03
CA GLY A 234 5.81 37.20 -5.72
C GLY A 234 6.81 38.12 -6.45
N ALA A 235 6.50 38.60 -7.64
CA ALA A 235 7.33 39.58 -8.33
C ALA A 235 7.27 40.98 -7.67
N GLU A 236 6.09 41.44 -7.25
CA GLU A 236 5.89 42.69 -6.50
C GLU A 236 6.72 42.68 -5.20
N ASP A 237 6.66 41.58 -4.43
CA ASP A 237 7.42 41.39 -3.20
C ASP A 237 8.94 41.43 -3.46
N LEU A 238 9.38 40.82 -4.56
CA LEU A 238 10.79 40.76 -4.95
C LEU A 238 11.33 42.12 -5.42
N GLU A 239 10.50 42.94 -6.08
CA GLU A 239 10.88 44.31 -6.47
C GLU A 239 10.92 45.26 -5.26
N SER A 240 10.05 45.03 -4.27
CA SER A 240 10.02 45.82 -3.03
C SER A 240 11.19 45.54 -2.08
N THR A 241 11.92 44.44 -2.28
CA THR A 241 13.06 44.04 -1.44
C THR A 241 14.40 44.39 -2.10
N ASP A 242 15.22 45.17 -1.40
CA ASP A 242 16.58 45.49 -1.86
C ASP A 242 17.47 44.24 -1.81
N ILE A 243 17.97 43.80 -2.97
CA ILE A 243 18.90 42.68 -3.09
C ILE A 243 20.24 42.94 -2.38
N ASN A 244 20.61 44.20 -2.18
CA ASN A 244 21.82 44.57 -1.46
C ASN A 244 21.59 44.68 0.04
N SER A 245 20.37 44.41 0.52
CA SER A 245 20.05 44.50 1.92
C SER A 245 20.94 43.57 2.75
N ARG A 246 21.54 44.15 3.79
CA ARG A 246 22.31 43.37 4.76
C ARG A 246 21.41 42.70 5.79
N SER A 247 20.15 43.14 5.92
CA SER A 247 19.18 42.59 6.85
C SER A 247 18.80 41.15 6.47
N PRO A 248 18.88 40.20 7.42
CA PRO A 248 18.44 38.82 7.21
C PRO A 248 16.95 38.73 6.89
N GLU A 249 16.12 39.58 7.51
CA GLU A 249 14.67 39.65 7.28
C GLU A 249 14.35 40.04 5.84
N ALA A 250 15.08 41.02 5.30
CA ALA A 250 14.92 41.42 3.89
C ALA A 250 15.34 40.31 2.92
N GLN A 251 16.43 39.59 3.23
CA GLN A 251 16.88 38.44 2.43
C GLN A 251 15.94 37.24 2.55
N LEU A 252 15.29 37.05 3.69
CA LEU A 252 14.26 36.03 3.87
C LEU A 252 13.04 36.35 3.00
N LYS A 253 12.56 37.61 2.99
CA LYS A 253 11.40 38.08 2.19
C LYS A 253 11.62 37.90 0.68
N ARG A 254 12.64 38.55 0.11
CA ARG A 254 13.74 37.82 -0.53
C ARG A 254 13.47 36.49 -1.22
N ASP A 255 14.07 35.48 -0.61
CA ASP A 255 14.06 34.08 -1.01
C ASP A 255 12.63 33.49 -1.01
N MET A 256 11.75 33.97 -0.11
CA MET A 256 10.36 33.53 -0.06
C MET A 256 9.54 34.02 -1.25
N ALA A 257 9.75 35.25 -1.71
CA ALA A 257 9.15 35.78 -2.94
C ALA A 257 9.57 34.93 -4.15
N LEU A 258 10.88 34.62 -4.26
CA LEU A 258 11.41 33.77 -5.33
C LEU A 258 10.84 32.33 -5.28
N LYS A 259 10.73 31.75 -4.07
CA LYS A 259 10.06 30.45 -3.83
C LYS A 259 8.59 30.49 -4.27
N THR A 260 7.86 31.54 -3.94
CA THR A 260 6.45 31.71 -4.33
C THR A 260 6.30 31.77 -5.85
N MET A 261 7.17 32.52 -6.53
CA MET A 261 7.21 32.54 -8.00
C MET A 261 7.50 31.14 -8.57
N GLY A 262 8.50 30.43 -8.03
CA GLY A 262 8.81 29.05 -8.44
C GLY A 262 7.67 28.06 -8.20
N LYS A 263 6.97 28.17 -7.07
CA LYS A 263 5.77 27.38 -6.76
C LYS A 263 4.65 27.63 -7.77
N SER A 264 4.40 28.89 -8.12
CA SER A 264 3.39 29.26 -9.11
C SER A 264 3.72 28.72 -10.50
N VAL A 265 4.94 28.97 -10.99
CA VAL A 265 5.40 28.53 -12.33
C VAL A 265 5.40 27.01 -12.46
N SER A 266 5.86 26.30 -11.43
CA SER A 266 5.84 24.83 -11.45
C SER A 266 4.43 24.27 -11.41
N LYS A 267 3.50 24.89 -10.66
CA LYS A 267 2.10 24.44 -10.60
C LYS A 267 1.33 24.67 -11.90
N THR A 268 1.52 25.80 -12.57
CA THR A 268 0.91 26.02 -13.90
C THR A 268 1.44 25.03 -14.92
N ALA A 269 2.74 24.76 -14.87
CA ALA A 269 3.38 23.77 -15.71
C ALA A 269 2.86 22.35 -15.44
N ASP A 270 2.80 21.93 -14.18
CA ASP A 270 2.33 20.59 -13.80
C ASP A 270 0.86 20.35 -14.23
N GLU A 271 -0.02 21.37 -14.15
CA GLU A 271 -1.43 21.25 -14.60
C GLU A 271 -1.54 20.89 -16.08
N VAL A 272 -0.76 21.59 -16.91
CA VAL A 272 -0.83 21.40 -18.36
C VAL A 272 0.20 20.40 -18.87
N GLY A 273 1.03 19.83 -17.99
CA GLY A 273 2.13 18.90 -18.29
C GLY A 273 3.37 19.52 -18.93
N HIS A 274 3.58 20.83 -18.80
CA HIS A 274 4.68 21.62 -19.37
C HIS A 274 6.01 21.28 -18.71
N ASP A 275 7.07 21.17 -19.51
CA ASP A 275 8.41 20.88 -19.00
C ASP A 275 9.49 21.67 -19.75
N SER A 276 10.35 22.35 -18.98
CA SER A 276 11.44 23.17 -19.50
C SER A 276 12.53 23.31 -18.44
N LYS A 277 13.71 23.82 -18.82
CA LYS A 277 14.77 24.10 -17.85
C LYS A 277 14.26 25.04 -16.75
N VAL A 278 13.56 26.11 -17.12
CA VAL A 278 13.03 27.12 -16.18
C VAL A 278 12.02 26.51 -15.21
N ILE A 279 11.18 25.59 -15.67
CA ILE A 279 10.22 24.87 -14.83
C ILE A 279 10.94 23.94 -13.85
N ASN A 280 12.02 23.29 -14.26
CA ASN A 280 12.83 22.47 -13.35
C ASN A 280 13.49 23.33 -12.25
N GLN A 281 13.96 24.52 -12.58
CA GLN A 281 14.43 25.50 -11.60
C GLN A 281 13.29 25.93 -10.66
N ALA A 282 12.10 26.19 -11.20
CA ALA A 282 10.90 26.53 -10.43
C ALA A 282 10.47 25.41 -9.47
N ARG A 283 10.56 24.14 -9.88
CA ARG A 283 10.30 22.96 -9.03
C ARG A 283 11.32 22.84 -7.89
N GLN A 284 12.58 23.16 -8.15
CA GLN A 284 13.62 23.17 -7.11
C GLN A 284 13.39 24.30 -6.10
N LEU A 285 13.09 25.52 -6.57
CA LEU A 285 12.69 26.65 -5.71
C LEU A 285 11.48 26.31 -4.83
N ARG A 286 10.44 25.70 -5.41
CA ARG A 286 9.24 25.23 -4.68
C ARG A 286 9.60 24.30 -3.52
N ASN A 287 10.69 23.54 -3.65
CA ASN A 287 11.18 22.60 -2.65
C ASN A 287 12.35 23.17 -1.83
N TYR A 288 12.37 24.48 -1.59
CA TYR A 288 13.34 25.18 -0.74
C TYR A 288 14.79 25.19 -1.26
N GLY A 289 15.00 24.83 -2.54
CA GLY A 289 16.24 25.13 -3.24
C GLY A 289 16.45 26.64 -3.38
N ASP A 290 17.69 27.11 -3.35
CA ASP A 290 18.00 28.53 -3.58
C ASP A 290 18.40 28.82 -5.03
N LYS A 291 18.69 30.09 -5.31
CA LYS A 291 19.14 30.58 -6.63
C LYS A 291 20.42 29.92 -7.15
N PHE A 292 21.26 29.33 -6.29
CA PHE A 292 22.50 28.64 -6.67
C PHE A 292 22.26 27.16 -7.00
N GLU A 293 21.57 26.44 -6.12
CA GLU A 293 21.20 25.03 -6.33
C GLU A 293 20.30 24.84 -7.56
N THR A 294 19.45 25.84 -7.81
CA THR A 294 18.60 25.90 -8.99
C THR A 294 19.37 26.27 -10.26
N GLY A 295 20.61 26.75 -10.15
CA GLY A 295 21.38 27.26 -11.28
C GLY A 295 20.75 28.48 -11.94
N ILE A 296 19.96 29.26 -11.20
CA ILE A 296 19.49 30.59 -11.64
C ILE A 296 20.69 31.53 -11.75
N THR A 297 21.55 31.52 -10.74
CA THR A 297 22.83 32.23 -10.72
C THR A 297 23.94 31.28 -10.27
N PRO A 298 25.17 31.41 -10.80
CA PRO A 298 26.27 30.61 -10.30
C PRO A 298 26.69 31.04 -8.89
N LEU A 299 27.11 30.06 -8.08
CA LEU A 299 27.81 30.32 -6.83
C LEU A 299 29.14 31.00 -7.19
N GLY A 300 29.52 32.04 -6.45
CA GLY A 300 30.61 32.95 -6.83
C GLY A 300 30.21 34.17 -7.67
N ALA A 301 29.00 34.23 -8.25
CA ALA A 301 28.51 35.42 -8.98
C ALA A 301 28.51 36.69 -8.10
N THR A 302 28.83 37.85 -8.67
CA THR A 302 28.74 39.14 -7.94
C THR A 302 27.28 39.49 -7.62
N PRO A 303 26.98 40.32 -6.61
CA PRO A 303 25.61 40.74 -6.31
C PRO A 303 24.88 41.33 -7.52
N GLU A 304 25.58 42.09 -8.36
CA GLU A 304 25.03 42.68 -9.59
C GLU A 304 24.69 41.61 -10.63
N GLN A 305 25.56 40.61 -10.77
CA GLN A 305 25.31 39.47 -11.64
C GLN A 305 24.11 38.64 -11.13
N GLN A 306 24.04 38.37 -9.82
CA GLN A 306 22.90 37.68 -9.21
C GLN A 306 21.59 38.42 -9.50
N LYS A 307 21.57 39.75 -9.29
CA LYS A 307 20.42 40.61 -9.62
C LYS A 307 20.00 40.49 -11.09
N SER A 308 20.98 40.52 -11.99
CA SER A 308 20.76 40.42 -13.43
C SER A 308 20.19 39.05 -13.81
N ASP A 309 20.75 37.98 -13.25
CA ASP A 309 20.37 36.61 -13.56
C ASP A 309 19.00 36.24 -12.95
N GLU A 310 18.70 36.69 -11.73
CA GLU A 310 17.35 36.62 -11.15
C GLU A 310 16.33 37.35 -12.03
N LYS A 311 16.62 38.58 -12.47
CA LYS A 311 15.72 39.34 -13.36
C LYS A 311 15.48 38.61 -14.69
N LYS A 312 16.53 38.04 -15.29
CA LYS A 312 16.38 37.21 -16.51
C LYS A 312 15.55 35.96 -16.26
N TRP A 313 15.74 35.32 -15.10
CA TRP A 313 14.95 34.14 -14.75
C TRP A 313 13.48 34.49 -14.57
N ILE A 314 13.15 35.60 -13.91
CA ILE A 314 11.77 36.08 -13.74
C ILE A 314 11.10 36.31 -15.10
N GLN A 315 11.78 36.96 -16.03
CA GLN A 315 11.25 37.17 -17.39
C GLN A 315 10.98 35.85 -18.11
N LYS A 316 11.87 34.87 -17.96
CA LYS A 316 11.68 33.54 -18.54
C LYS A 316 10.55 32.77 -17.84
N ALA A 317 10.47 32.84 -16.52
CA ALA A 317 9.44 32.19 -15.71
C ALA A 317 8.04 32.74 -16.04
N ASP A 318 7.94 34.05 -16.22
CA ASP A 318 6.74 34.71 -16.70
C ASP A 318 6.36 34.23 -18.11
N GLN A 319 7.33 34.17 -19.05
CA GLN A 319 7.11 33.59 -20.37
C GLN A 319 6.56 32.17 -20.30
N GLU A 320 7.07 31.33 -19.38
CA GLU A 320 6.55 29.97 -19.20
C GLU A 320 5.11 29.95 -18.69
N ILE A 321 4.74 30.84 -17.77
CA ILE A 321 3.32 31.00 -17.38
C ILE A 321 2.49 31.37 -18.60
N GLN A 322 2.94 32.32 -19.42
CA GLN A 322 2.22 32.70 -20.64
C GLN A 322 2.12 31.56 -21.66
N ASN A 323 3.13 30.71 -21.75
CA ASN A 323 3.11 29.51 -22.59
C ASN A 323 2.08 28.47 -22.10
N THR A 324 1.85 28.37 -20.79
CA THR A 324 0.88 27.42 -20.21
C THR A 324 -0.58 27.84 -20.41
N LYS A 325 -0.88 29.14 -20.45
CA LYS A 325 -2.26 29.68 -20.58
C LYS A 325 -3.03 29.17 -21.80
N PRO A 326 -2.53 29.23 -23.06
CA PRO A 326 -3.29 28.73 -24.21
C PRO A 326 -3.54 27.22 -24.14
N ILE A 327 -2.62 26.45 -23.56
CA ILE A 327 -2.78 24.99 -23.36
C ILE A 327 -3.89 24.74 -22.32
N ALA A 328 -3.88 25.47 -21.21
CA ALA A 328 -4.90 25.36 -20.17
C ALA A 328 -6.29 25.77 -20.68
N ALA A 329 -6.37 26.83 -21.48
CA ALA A 329 -7.61 27.29 -22.10
C ALA A 329 -8.19 26.24 -23.09
N ASP A 330 -7.34 25.58 -23.89
CA ASP A 330 -7.75 24.48 -24.76
C ASP A 330 -8.25 23.26 -23.96
N GLN A 331 -7.54 22.86 -22.90
CA GLN A 331 -7.97 21.78 -22.02
C GLN A 331 -9.32 22.09 -21.34
N SER A 332 -9.50 23.32 -20.87
CA SER A 332 -10.73 23.80 -20.24
C SER A 332 -11.90 23.83 -21.21
N ARG A 333 -11.65 24.24 -22.47
CA ARG A 333 -12.64 24.16 -23.56
C ARG A 333 -13.08 22.72 -23.82
N LYS A 334 -12.14 21.77 -23.94
CA LYS A 334 -12.46 20.35 -24.13
C LYS A 334 -13.32 19.78 -22.99
N ILE A 335 -13.01 20.16 -21.74
CA ILE A 335 -13.82 19.77 -20.58
C ILE A 335 -15.23 20.37 -20.65
N ARG A 336 -15.35 21.65 -21.05
CA ARG A 336 -16.66 22.30 -21.27
C ARG A 336 -17.46 21.63 -22.38
N ASP A 337 -16.83 21.26 -23.49
CA ASP A 337 -17.48 20.58 -24.62
C ASP A 337 -18.05 19.21 -24.19
N VAL A 338 -17.29 18.46 -23.38
CA VAL A 338 -17.79 17.19 -22.79
C VAL A 338 -18.98 17.44 -21.88
N ARG A 339 -18.95 18.48 -21.04
CA ARG A 339 -20.08 18.86 -20.19
C ARG A 339 -21.30 19.24 -21.03
N GLU A 340 -21.12 20.01 -22.09
CA GLU A 340 -22.21 20.39 -22.99
C GLU A 340 -22.80 19.18 -23.72
N ALA A 341 -21.97 18.21 -24.14
CA ALA A 341 -22.45 16.96 -24.69
C ALA A 341 -23.31 16.18 -23.69
N VAL A 342 -22.89 16.11 -22.41
CA VAL A 342 -23.69 15.49 -21.33
C VAL A 342 -25.00 16.26 -21.11
N ALA A 343 -24.98 17.59 -21.16
CA ALA A 343 -26.18 18.42 -21.04
C ALA A 343 -27.17 18.13 -22.19
N LYS A 344 -26.69 18.05 -23.44
CA LYS A 344 -27.53 17.69 -24.61
C LYS A 344 -28.14 16.29 -24.46
N THR A 345 -27.35 15.30 -24.07
CA THR A 345 -27.86 13.94 -23.80
C THR A 345 -28.93 13.97 -22.69
N ALA A 346 -28.72 14.71 -21.59
CA ALA A 346 -29.71 14.84 -20.53
C ALA A 346 -31.04 15.45 -21.03
N GLU A 347 -30.99 16.44 -21.92
CA GLU A 347 -32.19 17.03 -22.54
C GLU A 347 -32.91 16.04 -23.46
N GLU A 348 -32.19 15.33 -24.32
CA GLU A 348 -32.77 14.31 -25.21
C GLU A 348 -33.47 13.21 -24.40
N HIS A 349 -32.85 12.74 -23.32
CA HIS A 349 -33.46 11.78 -22.41
C HIS A 349 -34.69 12.32 -21.68
N SER A 350 -34.72 13.61 -21.36
CA SER A 350 -35.89 14.25 -20.74
C SER A 350 -37.07 14.41 -21.71
N LYS A 351 -36.81 14.63 -23.01
CA LYS A 351 -37.83 14.76 -24.06
C LYS A 351 -38.46 13.42 -24.45
N GLY A 352 -37.75 12.31 -24.28
CA GLY A 352 -38.19 10.96 -24.70
C GLY A 352 -38.98 10.16 -23.66
N ARG A 353 -39.16 10.65 -22.43
CA ARG A 353 -40.00 9.98 -21.42
C ARG A 353 -41.37 10.67 -21.35
N PRO A 354 -42.49 9.96 -21.58
CA PRO A 354 -43.80 10.51 -21.29
C PRO A 354 -43.84 10.88 -19.81
N THR A 355 -44.09 12.15 -19.55
CA THR A 355 -44.07 12.77 -18.24
C THR A 355 -45.17 12.16 -17.36
N SER A 356 -44.84 11.13 -16.58
CA SER A 356 -45.52 10.95 -15.31
C SER A 356 -45.33 12.25 -14.54
N LYS A 357 -46.42 12.99 -14.38
CA LYS A 357 -46.52 14.29 -13.68
C LYS A 357 -45.52 14.30 -12.50
N PRO A 358 -44.49 15.17 -12.49
CA PRO A 358 -43.60 15.28 -11.34
C PRO A 358 -44.44 15.55 -10.09
N ALA A 359 -44.06 14.94 -8.96
CA ALA A 359 -44.80 15.12 -7.71
C ALA A 359 -44.84 16.63 -7.37
N PRO A 360 -45.98 17.16 -6.87
CA PRO A 360 -46.06 18.56 -6.48
C PRO A 360 -44.97 18.88 -5.44
N GLY A 361 -44.01 19.73 -5.81
CA GLY A 361 -42.87 20.11 -4.96
C GLY A 361 -41.49 19.67 -5.46
N GLU A 362 -41.40 18.70 -6.38
CA GLU A 362 -40.16 18.42 -7.11
C GLU A 362 -40.09 19.33 -8.34
N VAL A 363 -39.39 20.46 -8.21
CA VAL A 363 -38.84 21.13 -9.40
C VAL A 363 -37.76 20.20 -9.91
N PRO A 364 -37.90 19.55 -11.09
CA PRO A 364 -36.79 18.85 -11.69
C PRO A 364 -35.81 19.94 -12.09
N GLU A 365 -34.84 20.24 -11.23
CA GLU A 365 -33.72 21.08 -11.61
C GLU A 365 -33.13 20.48 -12.87
N ASN A 366 -33.32 21.19 -13.99
CA ASN A 366 -32.95 20.73 -15.30
C ASN A 366 -31.43 20.53 -15.29
N THR A 367 -30.99 19.27 -15.20
CA THR A 367 -29.58 18.90 -15.09
C THR A 367 -28.75 19.54 -16.20
N ALA A 368 -29.31 19.68 -17.40
CA ALA A 368 -28.66 20.37 -18.51
C ALA A 368 -28.50 21.88 -18.26
N GLN A 369 -29.52 22.53 -17.69
CA GLN A 369 -29.45 23.93 -17.28
C GLN A 369 -28.39 24.14 -16.18
N ASN A 370 -28.32 23.25 -15.19
CA ASN A 370 -27.29 23.31 -14.14
C ASN A 370 -25.88 23.18 -14.72
N ILE A 371 -25.68 22.28 -15.68
CA ILE A 371 -24.39 22.15 -16.38
C ILE A 371 -24.03 23.42 -17.15
N ARG A 372 -24.98 24.01 -17.90
CA ARG A 372 -24.76 25.25 -18.65
C ARG A 372 -24.50 26.45 -17.74
N ASN A 373 -25.24 26.58 -16.65
CA ASN A 373 -25.03 27.62 -15.65
C ASN A 373 -23.62 27.50 -15.03
N ARG A 374 -23.16 26.28 -14.77
CA ARG A 374 -21.80 26.02 -14.29
C ARG A 374 -20.73 26.42 -15.31
N ASN A 375 -20.92 26.13 -16.60
CA ASN A 375 -20.01 26.59 -17.66
C ASN A 375 -19.99 28.12 -17.77
N LYS A 376 -21.15 28.80 -17.67
CA LYS A 376 -21.21 30.27 -17.66
C LYS A 376 -20.47 30.89 -16.47
N THR A 377 -20.64 30.29 -15.29
CA THR A 377 -19.96 30.74 -14.06
C THR A 377 -18.44 30.63 -14.19
N LEU A 378 -17.97 29.52 -14.78
CA LEU A 378 -16.55 29.33 -15.10
C LEU A 378 -16.01 30.43 -16.02
N ASP A 379 -16.72 30.70 -17.11
CA ASP A 379 -16.28 31.67 -18.11
C ASP A 379 -16.21 33.10 -17.53
N SER A 380 -17.21 33.50 -16.73
CA SER A 380 -17.22 34.79 -16.03
C SER A 380 -16.04 34.91 -15.07
N ALA A 381 -15.85 33.90 -14.20
CA ALA A 381 -14.77 33.91 -13.21
C ALA A 381 -13.38 33.93 -13.85
N ASN A 382 -13.18 33.23 -14.98
CA ASN A 382 -11.92 33.25 -15.71
C ASN A 382 -11.68 34.60 -16.38
N GLU A 383 -12.72 35.27 -16.89
CA GLU A 383 -12.59 36.62 -17.47
C GLU A 383 -12.28 37.68 -16.41
N GLU A 384 -12.94 37.60 -15.26
CA GLU A 384 -12.65 38.44 -14.10
C GLU A 384 -11.19 38.25 -13.63
N ALA A 385 -10.73 37.00 -13.51
CA ALA A 385 -9.35 36.69 -13.15
C ALA A 385 -8.32 37.20 -14.18
N ARG A 386 -8.62 37.12 -15.49
CA ARG A 386 -7.79 37.74 -16.55
C ARG A 386 -7.64 39.25 -16.37
N THR A 387 -8.77 39.91 -16.11
CA THR A 387 -8.81 41.37 -15.91
C THR A 387 -8.03 41.76 -14.66
N ALA A 388 -8.28 41.08 -13.54
CA ALA A 388 -7.58 41.30 -12.27
C ALA A 388 -6.07 41.06 -12.39
N ASN A 389 -5.63 39.99 -13.08
CA ASN A 389 -4.22 39.73 -13.32
C ASN A 389 -3.57 40.83 -14.17
N THR A 390 -4.29 41.37 -15.16
CA THR A 390 -3.80 42.48 -15.98
C THR A 390 -3.57 43.75 -15.16
N GLU A 391 -4.48 44.06 -14.24
CA GLU A 391 -4.37 45.20 -13.33
C GLU A 391 -3.26 44.99 -12.29
N ALA A 392 -3.22 43.82 -11.64
CA ALA A 392 -2.18 43.46 -10.67
C ALA A 392 -0.79 43.55 -11.30
N ARG A 393 -0.65 43.10 -12.55
CA ARG A 393 0.61 43.17 -13.29
C ARG A 393 1.09 44.60 -13.54
N LYS A 394 0.18 45.53 -13.86
CA LYS A 394 0.49 46.95 -13.99
C LYS A 394 0.92 47.55 -12.65
N LYS A 395 0.24 47.18 -11.57
CA LYS A 395 0.56 47.64 -10.21
C LYS A 395 1.95 47.16 -9.76
N ALA A 396 2.29 45.90 -10.07
CA ALA A 396 3.55 45.27 -9.71
C ALA A 396 4.75 45.72 -10.58
N GLY A 397 4.60 46.72 -11.47
CA GLY A 397 5.70 47.20 -12.31
C GLY A 397 6.20 46.21 -13.37
N LEU A 398 5.53 45.06 -13.52
CA LEU A 398 5.92 44.03 -14.47
C LEU A 398 5.73 44.50 -15.92
N PRO A 399 6.60 44.09 -16.87
CA PRO A 399 6.43 44.41 -18.28
C PRO A 399 5.10 43.87 -18.80
N LYS A 400 4.60 44.44 -19.89
CA LYS A 400 3.41 43.91 -20.59
C LYS A 400 3.55 42.41 -20.78
N GLN A 401 2.45 41.68 -20.55
CA GLN A 401 2.36 40.24 -20.72
C GLN A 401 3.03 39.81 -22.03
N PRO A 402 4.09 38.98 -21.99
CA PRO A 402 4.74 38.55 -23.21
C PRO A 402 3.79 37.66 -24.00
N GLU A 403 3.89 37.73 -25.33
CA GLU A 403 3.11 36.86 -26.19
C GLU A 403 3.55 35.39 -25.99
N PRO A 404 2.62 34.42 -25.96
CA PRO A 404 2.99 33.01 -25.86
C PRO A 404 3.91 32.58 -27.01
N ASP A 405 5.02 31.93 -26.68
CA ASP A 405 5.94 31.39 -27.68
C ASP A 405 5.34 30.11 -28.28
N LYS A 406 4.65 30.28 -29.41
CA LYS A 406 4.02 29.18 -30.15
C LYS A 406 5.00 28.06 -30.50
N LYS A 407 6.25 28.39 -30.85
CA LYS A 407 7.26 27.38 -31.21
C LYS A 407 7.65 26.54 -29.99
N ALA A 408 7.80 27.17 -28.83
CA ALA A 408 8.07 26.46 -27.58
C ALA A 408 6.89 25.55 -27.19
N ILE A 409 5.65 26.04 -27.31
CA ILE A 409 4.44 25.25 -27.05
C ILE A 409 4.36 24.02 -27.97
N ASP A 410 4.54 24.23 -29.29
CA ASP A 410 4.46 23.16 -30.29
C ASP A 410 5.58 22.13 -30.09
N SER A 411 6.81 22.59 -29.87
CA SER A 411 7.96 21.70 -29.61
C SER A 411 7.74 20.83 -28.37
N GLN A 412 7.13 21.38 -27.32
CA GLN A 412 6.82 20.60 -26.13
C GLN A 412 5.69 19.60 -26.35
N ALA A 413 4.64 19.98 -27.10
CA ALA A 413 3.58 19.05 -27.49
C ALA A 413 4.17 17.85 -28.27
N ASP A 414 5.07 18.12 -29.23
CA ASP A 414 5.78 17.10 -30.00
C ASP A 414 6.67 16.22 -29.12
N ASN A 415 7.44 16.81 -28.20
CA ASN A 415 8.27 16.05 -27.27
C ASN A 415 7.45 15.12 -26.38
N ARG A 416 6.28 15.57 -25.90
CA ARG A 416 5.37 14.72 -25.13
C ARG A 416 4.77 13.60 -25.98
N ALA A 417 4.38 13.90 -27.22
CA ALA A 417 3.90 12.88 -28.14
C ALA A 417 4.97 11.82 -28.41
N ARG A 418 6.23 12.22 -28.60
CA ARG A 418 7.38 11.32 -28.75
C ARG A 418 7.65 10.50 -27.50
N GLN A 419 7.66 11.11 -26.31
CA GLN A 419 7.84 10.38 -25.04
C GLN A 419 6.70 9.38 -24.79
N ALA A 420 5.46 9.76 -25.09
CA ALA A 420 4.32 8.87 -24.98
C ALA A 420 4.45 7.68 -25.96
N ALA A 421 4.85 7.95 -27.20
CA ALA A 421 5.12 6.92 -28.20
C ALA A 421 6.27 6.00 -27.76
N GLN A 422 7.36 6.54 -27.23
CA GLN A 422 8.49 5.77 -26.72
C GLN A 422 8.08 4.90 -25.52
N LYS A 423 7.34 5.44 -24.55
CA LYS A 423 6.81 4.65 -23.42
C LYS A 423 5.89 3.53 -23.90
N GLN A 424 5.09 3.77 -24.94
CA GLN A 424 4.28 2.72 -25.56
C GLN A 424 5.14 1.67 -26.26
N GLN A 425 6.21 2.05 -26.95
CA GLN A 425 7.17 1.11 -27.56
C GLN A 425 7.92 0.30 -26.51
N GLU A 426 8.42 0.91 -25.44
CA GLU A 426 9.08 0.24 -24.32
C GLU A 426 8.13 -0.76 -23.63
N GLN A 427 6.86 -0.38 -23.41
CA GLN A 427 5.84 -1.29 -22.87
C GLN A 427 5.51 -2.45 -23.84
N GLN A 428 5.65 -2.25 -25.14
CA GLN A 428 5.47 -3.30 -26.14
C GLN A 428 6.69 -4.22 -26.25
N GLN A 429 7.90 -3.71 -26.03
CA GLN A 429 9.16 -4.44 -26.15
C GLN A 429 9.59 -5.17 -24.88
N ARG A 430 9.04 -4.83 -23.70
CA ARG A 430 9.39 -5.49 -22.44
C ARG A 430 8.83 -6.91 -22.38
N VAL A 431 9.59 -7.87 -22.92
CA VAL A 431 9.39 -9.30 -22.67
C VAL A 431 10.00 -9.61 -21.32
N THR A 432 9.17 -9.85 -20.30
CA THR A 432 9.67 -10.37 -19.01
C THR A 432 9.47 -11.87 -18.99
N SER A 433 10.56 -12.64 -18.94
CA SER A 433 10.52 -14.08 -18.71
C SER A 433 11.03 -14.41 -17.32
N SER A 434 10.40 -15.38 -16.67
CA SER A 434 10.89 -15.97 -15.42
C SER A 434 10.84 -17.48 -15.54
N GLU A 435 11.86 -18.15 -14.98
CA GLU A 435 12.00 -19.61 -15.02
C GLU A 435 12.17 -20.14 -13.60
N ARG A 436 11.39 -21.16 -13.26
CA ARG A 436 11.47 -21.90 -12.00
C ARG A 436 11.62 -23.37 -12.29
N LYS A 437 12.51 -24.06 -11.57
CA LYS A 437 12.71 -25.50 -11.65
C LYS A 437 12.56 -26.11 -10.28
N GLY A 438 12.06 -27.34 -10.21
CA GLY A 438 12.04 -28.11 -8.98
C GLY A 438 12.16 -29.60 -9.25
N GLN A 439 12.52 -30.35 -8.21
CA GLN A 439 12.68 -31.79 -8.26
C GLN A 439 12.09 -32.42 -6.99
N SER A 440 11.44 -33.55 -7.15
CA SER A 440 11.00 -34.47 -6.11
C SER A 440 11.60 -35.85 -6.39
N LYS A 441 11.51 -36.79 -5.44
CA LYS A 441 12.14 -38.12 -5.50
C LYS A 441 11.98 -38.81 -6.87
N ASN A 442 10.82 -38.69 -7.50
CA ASN A 442 10.50 -39.33 -8.77
C ASN A 442 10.04 -38.35 -9.88
N SER A 443 10.17 -37.03 -9.72
CA SER A 443 9.69 -36.07 -10.72
C SER A 443 10.53 -34.80 -10.79
N LYS A 444 10.81 -34.32 -12.01
CA LYS A 444 11.44 -33.03 -12.29
C LYS A 444 10.44 -32.13 -12.99
N TRP A 445 10.33 -30.87 -12.59
CA TRP A 445 9.45 -29.91 -13.23
C TRP A 445 10.13 -28.57 -13.53
N LYS A 446 9.64 -27.88 -14.55
CA LYS A 446 10.05 -26.55 -15.00
C LYS A 446 8.81 -25.72 -15.31
N VAL A 447 8.73 -24.52 -14.73
CA VAL A 447 7.70 -23.51 -15.02
C VAL A 447 8.40 -22.31 -15.66
N THR A 448 7.96 -21.92 -16.85
CA THR A 448 8.40 -20.70 -17.53
C THR A 448 7.19 -19.79 -17.68
N ASP A 449 7.27 -18.58 -17.12
CA ASP A 449 6.25 -17.53 -17.24
C ASP A 449 6.83 -16.41 -18.12
N GLU A 450 6.28 -16.20 -19.32
CA GLU A 450 6.69 -15.18 -20.29
C GLU A 450 5.57 -14.16 -20.50
N ARG A 451 5.87 -12.87 -20.33
CA ARG A 451 4.92 -11.79 -20.60
C ARG A 451 5.43 -10.93 -21.74
N GLN A 452 4.65 -10.82 -22.81
CA GLN A 452 4.92 -9.97 -23.97
C GLN A 452 3.70 -9.07 -24.21
N GLY A 453 3.81 -7.80 -23.80
CA GLY A 453 2.71 -6.83 -23.86
C GLY A 453 1.46 -7.30 -23.11
N LYS A 454 0.37 -7.56 -23.86
CA LYS A 454 -0.93 -8.03 -23.32
C LYS A 454 -1.07 -9.55 -23.26
N THR A 455 -0.05 -10.29 -23.71
CA THR A 455 -0.03 -11.75 -23.72
C THR A 455 0.83 -12.28 -22.57
N ASN A 456 0.31 -13.26 -21.85
CA ASN A 456 1.02 -14.01 -20.81
C ASN A 456 1.04 -15.49 -21.19
N THR A 457 2.23 -16.07 -21.33
CA THR A 457 2.44 -17.48 -21.66
C THR A 457 3.08 -18.19 -20.48
N LYS A 458 2.38 -19.17 -19.92
CA LYS A 458 2.87 -20.04 -18.86
C LYS A 458 3.08 -21.45 -19.39
N THR A 459 4.32 -21.93 -19.36
CA THR A 459 4.67 -23.30 -19.76
C THR A 459 5.10 -24.09 -18.53
N ILE A 460 4.39 -25.17 -18.23
CA ILE A 460 4.74 -26.12 -17.16
C ILE A 460 5.12 -27.44 -17.82
N THR A 461 6.36 -27.89 -17.61
CA THR A 461 6.84 -29.19 -18.05
C THR A 461 7.21 -30.03 -16.84
N SER A 462 6.66 -31.23 -16.70
CA SER A 462 7.03 -32.20 -15.67
C SER A 462 7.41 -33.53 -16.29
N LYS A 463 8.48 -34.16 -15.79
CA LYS A 463 8.89 -35.52 -16.14
C LYS A 463 8.87 -36.37 -14.87
N THR A 464 8.08 -37.43 -14.85
CA THR A 464 7.92 -38.34 -13.69
C THR A 464 8.34 -39.75 -14.10
N SER A 465 9.17 -40.40 -13.28
CA SER A 465 9.51 -41.81 -13.44
C SER A 465 8.58 -42.63 -12.56
N ASN A 466 7.89 -43.59 -13.16
CA ASN A 466 6.88 -44.43 -12.52
C ASN A 466 7.53 -45.66 -11.88
N ALA A 467 6.82 -46.30 -10.94
CA ALA A 467 7.33 -47.46 -10.20
C ALA A 467 7.56 -48.70 -11.09
N ASP A 468 6.87 -48.77 -12.23
CA ASP A 468 7.00 -49.83 -13.25
C ASP A 468 8.18 -49.60 -14.23
N GLY A 469 8.99 -48.57 -14.01
CA GLY A 469 10.11 -48.20 -14.89
C GLY A 469 9.72 -47.36 -16.11
N SER A 470 8.44 -47.02 -16.28
CA SER A 470 7.99 -46.12 -17.34
C SER A 470 8.24 -44.64 -17.00
N ASP A 471 8.34 -43.78 -18.02
CA ASP A 471 8.53 -42.33 -17.87
C ASP A 471 7.31 -41.58 -18.41
N THR A 472 6.75 -40.65 -17.64
CA THR A 472 5.66 -39.76 -18.07
C THR A 472 6.15 -38.33 -18.18
N THR A 473 6.08 -37.75 -19.38
CA THR A 473 6.33 -36.32 -19.61
C THR A 473 5.01 -35.58 -19.86
N ARG A 474 4.73 -34.53 -19.09
CA ARG A 474 3.58 -33.65 -19.26
C ARG A 474 4.05 -32.22 -19.52
N THR A 475 3.64 -31.63 -20.63
CA THR A 475 3.84 -30.22 -20.94
C THR A 475 2.50 -29.52 -21.06
N THR A 476 2.28 -28.44 -20.32
CA THR A 476 1.09 -27.58 -20.39
C THR A 476 1.53 -26.16 -20.69
N ARG A 477 1.16 -25.64 -21.87
CA ARG A 477 1.38 -24.26 -22.28
C ARG A 477 0.05 -23.52 -22.25
N THR A 478 -0.06 -22.51 -21.40
CA THR A 478 -1.24 -21.65 -21.26
C THR A 478 -0.91 -20.25 -21.71
N GLU A 479 -1.53 -19.79 -22.78
CA GLU A 479 -1.41 -18.43 -23.30
C GLU A 479 -2.68 -17.66 -22.96
N SER A 480 -2.57 -16.50 -22.32
CA SER A 480 -3.70 -15.63 -22.00
C SER A 480 -3.47 -14.24 -22.58
N LYS A 481 -4.44 -13.71 -23.31
CA LYS A 481 -4.36 -12.41 -23.99
C LYS A 481 -5.58 -11.56 -23.65
N ARG A 482 -5.36 -10.32 -23.23
CA ARG A 482 -6.46 -9.34 -23.06
C ARG A 482 -6.93 -8.81 -24.41
N THR A 483 -8.23 -8.86 -24.68
CA THR A 483 -8.83 -8.31 -25.90
C THR A 483 -8.97 -6.78 -25.81
N PRO A 484 -9.08 -6.06 -26.95
CA PRO A 484 -9.34 -4.62 -26.95
C PRO A 484 -10.60 -4.21 -26.17
N SER A 485 -11.63 -5.07 -26.17
CA SER A 485 -12.88 -4.90 -25.41
C SER A 485 -12.73 -5.19 -23.91
N GLY A 486 -11.54 -5.57 -23.44
CA GLY A 486 -11.21 -5.82 -22.03
C GLY A 486 -11.63 -7.19 -21.49
N GLY A 487 -12.00 -8.14 -22.36
CA GLY A 487 -12.11 -9.56 -22.00
C GLY A 487 -10.76 -10.28 -22.06
N THR A 488 -10.74 -11.57 -21.75
CA THR A 488 -9.53 -12.41 -21.80
C THR A 488 -9.76 -13.63 -22.67
N THR A 489 -8.88 -13.86 -23.66
CA THR A 489 -8.80 -15.14 -24.38
C THR A 489 -7.71 -15.99 -23.77
N THR A 490 -7.98 -17.26 -23.48
CA THR A 490 -6.99 -18.22 -22.97
C THR A 490 -6.87 -19.39 -23.93
N GLN A 491 -5.66 -19.78 -24.30
CA GLN A 491 -5.39 -21.00 -25.04
C GLN A 491 -4.45 -21.88 -24.23
N GLN A 492 -4.91 -23.06 -23.84
CA GLN A 492 -4.12 -24.06 -23.14
C GLN A 492 -3.87 -25.26 -24.04
N ASN A 493 -2.60 -25.56 -24.32
CA ASN A 493 -2.17 -26.76 -25.01
C ASN A 493 -1.48 -27.69 -24.01
N ARG A 494 -2.01 -28.89 -23.80
CA ARG A 494 -1.44 -29.92 -22.94
C ARG A 494 -1.01 -31.12 -23.80
N LYS A 495 0.21 -31.60 -23.57
CA LYS A 495 0.76 -32.82 -24.17
C LYS A 495 1.23 -33.74 -23.06
N ILE A 496 0.77 -34.98 -23.07
CA ILE A 496 1.26 -36.06 -22.22
C ILE A 496 1.92 -37.09 -23.14
N THR A 497 3.08 -37.57 -22.74
CA THR A 497 3.81 -38.65 -23.41
C THR A 497 4.24 -39.64 -22.34
N GLU A 498 3.69 -40.85 -22.40
CA GLU A 498 4.06 -41.98 -21.55
C GLU A 498 4.99 -42.88 -22.37
N LYS A 499 6.16 -43.20 -21.83
CA LYS A 499 7.10 -44.13 -22.44
C LYS A 499 7.18 -45.36 -21.55
N GLY A 500 6.71 -46.51 -22.03
CA GLY A 500 6.75 -47.78 -21.32
C GLY A 500 8.18 -48.25 -21.06
N ALA A 501 8.35 -49.17 -20.11
CA ALA A 501 9.63 -49.79 -19.81
C ALA A 501 10.19 -50.59 -21.02
N ASP A 502 9.30 -51.07 -21.90
CA ASP A 502 9.60 -51.72 -23.18
C ASP A 502 9.99 -50.73 -24.30
N GLY A 503 10.00 -49.42 -24.02
CA GLY A 503 10.31 -48.37 -24.99
C GLY A 503 9.12 -47.94 -25.86
N SER A 504 7.95 -48.58 -25.73
CA SER A 504 6.72 -48.14 -26.40
C SER A 504 6.32 -46.74 -25.93
N SER A 505 5.68 -45.93 -26.79
CA SER A 505 5.29 -44.57 -26.42
C SER A 505 3.84 -44.28 -26.74
N LYS A 506 3.11 -43.70 -25.80
CA LYS A 506 1.72 -43.27 -25.96
C LYS A 506 1.65 -41.76 -25.78
N SER A 507 0.91 -41.06 -26.65
CA SER A 507 0.76 -39.60 -26.52
C SER A 507 -0.68 -39.15 -26.51
N THR A 508 -1.02 -38.31 -25.53
CA THR A 508 -2.29 -37.58 -25.47
C THR A 508 -2.03 -36.09 -25.69
N ARG A 509 -2.76 -35.48 -26.62
CA ARG A 509 -2.74 -34.03 -26.86
C ARG A 509 -4.12 -33.45 -26.58
N GLN A 510 -4.18 -32.41 -25.76
CA GLN A 510 -5.39 -31.67 -25.43
C GLN A 510 -5.18 -30.19 -25.77
N LYS A 511 -6.06 -29.59 -26.56
CA LYS A 511 -6.07 -28.15 -26.87
C LYS A 511 -7.38 -27.56 -26.35
N THR A 512 -7.29 -26.62 -25.44
CA THR A 512 -8.41 -25.88 -24.88
C THR A 512 -8.31 -24.41 -25.26
N THR A 513 -9.34 -23.81 -25.86
CA THR A 513 -9.46 -22.37 -26.07
C THR A 513 -10.63 -21.82 -25.26
N GLY A 514 -10.43 -20.67 -24.61
CA GLY A 514 -11.37 -20.01 -23.73
C GLY A 514 -11.53 -18.54 -24.11
N TYR A 515 -12.73 -17.99 -23.99
CA TYR A 515 -12.99 -16.54 -24.03
C TYR A 515 -13.84 -16.16 -22.83
N GLU A 516 -13.44 -15.12 -22.10
CA GLU A 516 -14.18 -14.54 -20.97
C GLU A 516 -14.46 -13.05 -21.25
N GLY A 517 -15.75 -12.70 -21.33
CA GLY A 517 -16.20 -11.33 -21.63
C GLY A 517 -16.22 -10.39 -20.41
N LYS A 518 -15.83 -9.12 -20.59
CA LYS A 518 -15.69 -8.13 -19.50
C LYS A 518 -16.99 -7.86 -18.71
N ASN A 519 -18.14 -7.85 -19.39
CA ASN A 519 -19.39 -7.33 -18.83
C ASN A 519 -20.57 -8.31 -18.84
N THR A 520 -20.48 -9.44 -19.55
CA THR A 520 -21.63 -10.33 -19.79
C THR A 520 -21.58 -11.66 -19.05
N GLY A 521 -20.56 -11.89 -18.20
CA GLY A 521 -20.39 -13.16 -17.46
C GLY A 521 -20.38 -14.40 -18.35
N SER A 522 -20.11 -14.22 -19.65
CA SER A 522 -20.13 -15.27 -20.66
C SER A 522 -18.72 -15.78 -20.86
N ALA A 523 -18.55 -17.08 -20.66
CA ALA A 523 -17.33 -17.83 -20.87
C ALA A 523 -17.57 -18.98 -21.86
N THR A 524 -16.82 -19.06 -22.95
CA THR A 524 -16.88 -20.20 -23.87
C THR A 524 -15.55 -20.91 -23.91
N THR A 525 -15.56 -22.22 -23.68
CA THR A 525 -14.41 -23.11 -23.71
C THR A 525 -14.59 -24.17 -24.80
N LYS A 526 -13.63 -24.35 -25.68
CA LYS A 526 -13.57 -25.46 -26.65
C LYS A 526 -12.37 -26.34 -26.32
N THR A 527 -12.56 -27.63 -26.18
CA THR A 527 -11.50 -28.60 -25.87
C THR A 527 -11.50 -29.74 -26.88
N THR A 528 -10.37 -29.91 -27.57
CA THR A 528 -10.08 -31.07 -28.42
C THR A 528 -9.05 -31.95 -27.75
N GLU A 529 -9.35 -33.23 -27.56
CA GLU A 529 -8.45 -34.25 -27.03
C GLU A 529 -8.21 -35.34 -28.09
N MET A 530 -6.94 -35.70 -28.29
CA MET A 530 -6.50 -36.75 -29.21
C MET A 530 -5.54 -37.69 -28.50
N GLU A 531 -5.82 -38.98 -28.56
CA GLU A 531 -4.99 -40.06 -28.06
C GLU A 531 -4.36 -40.80 -29.24
N ARG A 532 -3.04 -41.04 -29.19
CA ARG A 532 -2.30 -41.81 -30.18
C ARG A 532 -1.57 -42.98 -29.52
N ASP A 533 -1.61 -44.13 -30.17
CA ASP A 533 -0.82 -45.30 -29.78
C ASP A 533 0.66 -45.17 -30.20
N ALA A 534 1.43 -46.24 -29.98
CA ALA A 534 2.85 -46.32 -30.31
C ALA A 534 3.16 -46.27 -31.80
N SER A 535 2.20 -46.60 -32.68
CA SER A 535 2.34 -46.43 -34.14
C SER A 535 2.07 -44.99 -34.58
N GLY A 536 1.59 -44.13 -33.68
CA GLY A 536 1.16 -42.77 -33.96
C GLY A 536 -0.27 -42.67 -34.51
N GLN A 537 -0.98 -43.80 -34.62
CA GLN A 537 -2.39 -43.84 -35.05
C GLN A 537 -3.31 -43.29 -33.96
N VAL A 538 -4.32 -42.51 -34.37
CA VAL A 538 -5.30 -41.93 -33.43
C VAL A 538 -6.28 -43.01 -33.00
N THR A 539 -6.24 -43.39 -31.74
CA THR A 539 -7.13 -44.42 -31.15
C THR A 539 -8.39 -43.80 -30.56
N ARG A 540 -8.31 -42.53 -30.14
CA ARG A 540 -9.46 -41.78 -29.59
C ARG A 540 -9.37 -40.30 -29.94
N ARG A 541 -10.49 -39.72 -30.35
CA ARG A 541 -10.65 -38.27 -30.49
C ARG A 541 -11.92 -37.82 -29.78
N SER A 542 -11.80 -36.77 -28.98
CA SER A 542 -12.94 -36.11 -28.36
C SER A 542 -12.89 -34.61 -28.63
N ASP A 543 -13.97 -34.06 -29.18
CA ASP A 543 -14.15 -32.63 -29.38
C ASP A 543 -15.29 -32.17 -28.47
N SER A 544 -15.05 -31.19 -27.61
CA SER A 544 -16.06 -30.63 -26.71
C SER A 544 -16.10 -29.11 -26.78
N THR A 545 -17.30 -28.55 -26.71
CA THR A 545 -17.53 -27.11 -26.53
C THR A 545 -18.39 -26.94 -25.29
N LYS A 546 -18.03 -26.05 -24.39
CA LYS A 546 -18.80 -25.64 -23.21
C LYS A 546 -18.98 -24.11 -23.24
N THR A 547 -20.20 -23.63 -23.19
CA THR A 547 -20.52 -22.20 -23.03
C THR A 547 -21.25 -22.00 -21.72
N THR A 548 -20.73 -21.11 -20.87
CA THR A 548 -21.30 -20.73 -19.59
C THR A 548 -21.69 -19.26 -19.65
N THR A 549 -22.94 -18.93 -19.39
CA THR A 549 -23.45 -17.55 -19.37
C THR A 549 -24.01 -17.27 -17.99
N THR A 550 -23.38 -16.36 -17.25
CA THR A 550 -23.85 -15.93 -15.93
C THR A 550 -24.46 -14.54 -16.01
N ARG A 551 -25.71 -14.40 -15.58
CA ARG A 551 -26.40 -13.12 -15.44
C ARG A 551 -26.70 -12.85 -13.97
N ASN A 552 -26.28 -11.67 -13.52
CA ASN A 552 -26.65 -11.14 -12.20
C ASN A 552 -27.80 -10.16 -12.39
N ASN A 553 -28.81 -10.23 -11.52
CA ASN A 553 -29.82 -9.17 -11.47
C ASN A 553 -29.21 -7.90 -10.84
N LYS A 554 -29.85 -6.73 -11.04
CA LYS A 554 -29.36 -5.43 -10.52
C LYS A 554 -29.15 -5.40 -8.99
N SER A 555 -29.76 -6.32 -8.26
CA SER A 555 -29.67 -6.41 -6.80
C SER A 555 -28.56 -7.34 -6.29
N GLY A 556 -27.90 -8.12 -7.17
CA GLY A 556 -26.94 -9.16 -6.80
C GLY A 556 -27.54 -10.39 -6.12
N LYS A 557 -28.85 -10.41 -5.80
CA LYS A 557 -29.52 -11.47 -5.02
C LYS A 557 -29.99 -12.68 -5.85
N GLN A 558 -29.90 -12.58 -7.17
CA GLN A 558 -30.20 -13.69 -8.06
C GLN A 558 -29.09 -13.83 -9.09
N ILE A 559 -28.50 -15.01 -9.12
CA ILE A 559 -27.48 -15.42 -10.08
C ILE A 559 -28.09 -16.52 -10.94
N SER A 560 -28.15 -16.28 -12.24
CA SER A 560 -28.61 -17.26 -13.22
C SER A 560 -27.44 -17.67 -14.10
N THR A 561 -27.02 -18.92 -14.00
CA THR A 561 -25.94 -19.49 -14.81
C THR A 561 -26.52 -20.53 -15.76
N ASN A 562 -26.29 -20.36 -17.06
CA ASN A 562 -26.63 -21.35 -18.07
C ASN A 562 -25.35 -21.96 -18.65
N GLU A 563 -25.19 -23.27 -18.55
CA GLU A 563 -24.08 -24.03 -19.11
C GLU A 563 -24.59 -24.94 -20.22
N GLN A 564 -24.13 -24.74 -21.44
CA GLN A 564 -24.37 -25.65 -22.55
C GLN A 564 -23.07 -26.34 -22.91
N SER A 565 -23.08 -27.65 -23.13
CA SER A 565 -21.94 -28.36 -23.67
C SER A 565 -22.31 -29.36 -24.75
N THR A 566 -21.46 -29.51 -25.75
CA THR A 566 -21.57 -30.57 -26.76
C THR A 566 -20.24 -31.29 -26.81
N THR A 567 -20.25 -32.61 -26.69
CA THR A 567 -19.07 -33.48 -26.76
C THR A 567 -19.27 -34.54 -27.82
N HIS A 568 -18.41 -34.55 -28.83
CA HIS A 568 -18.31 -35.64 -29.80
C HIS A 568 -17.16 -36.55 -29.39
N GLN A 569 -17.39 -37.86 -29.37
CA GLN A 569 -16.36 -38.87 -29.15
C GLN A 569 -16.34 -39.85 -30.32
N ALA A 570 -15.20 -39.96 -30.97
CA ALA A 570 -14.92 -40.99 -31.97
C ALA A 570 -13.92 -42.00 -31.36
N ARG A 571 -14.31 -43.27 -31.33
CA ARG A 571 -13.45 -44.36 -30.87
C ARG A 571 -13.15 -45.29 -32.03
N ASN A 572 -11.88 -45.36 -32.41
CA ASN A 572 -11.41 -46.35 -33.38
C ASN A 572 -10.90 -47.55 -32.58
N SER A 573 -11.76 -48.54 -32.42
CA SER A 573 -11.39 -49.81 -31.78
C SER A 573 -10.72 -50.74 -32.80
N TRP A 574 -9.75 -51.53 -32.35
CA TRP A 574 -9.05 -52.52 -33.16
C TRP A 574 -9.89 -53.79 -33.40
N LEU A 575 -10.99 -53.99 -32.66
CA LEU A 575 -11.92 -55.09 -32.88
C LEU A 575 -12.84 -54.78 -34.08
N PRO A 576 -12.86 -55.63 -35.13
CA PRO A 576 -13.74 -55.45 -36.29
C PRO A 576 -15.21 -55.43 -35.82
N GLY A 577 -15.91 -54.32 -36.12
CA GLY A 577 -17.33 -54.11 -35.76
C GLY A 577 -17.61 -53.14 -34.61
N SER A 578 -16.60 -52.53 -33.97
CA SER A 578 -16.79 -51.65 -32.79
C SER A 578 -16.37 -50.17 -32.97
N THR A 579 -16.47 -49.64 -34.20
CA THR A 579 -16.23 -48.23 -34.52
C THR A 579 -17.48 -47.39 -34.27
N GLY A 580 -17.71 -46.98 -33.02
CA GLY A 580 -18.83 -46.10 -32.64
C GLY A 580 -18.43 -44.63 -32.56
N THR A 581 -19.28 -43.72 -33.06
CA THR A 581 -19.21 -42.30 -32.67
C THR A 581 -20.40 -41.95 -31.78
N THR A 582 -20.15 -41.22 -30.69
CA THR A 582 -21.20 -40.76 -29.78
C THR A 582 -21.18 -39.25 -29.68
N THR A 583 -22.37 -38.65 -29.67
CA THR A 583 -22.56 -37.21 -29.44
C THR A 583 -23.31 -37.03 -28.13
N THR A 584 -22.72 -36.32 -27.17
CA THR A 584 -23.35 -35.97 -25.90
C THR A 584 -23.58 -34.48 -25.82
N GLU A 585 -24.83 -34.06 -25.82
CA GLU A 585 -25.25 -32.69 -25.57
C GLU A 585 -25.72 -32.56 -24.13
N SER A 586 -25.25 -31.54 -23.42
CA SER A 586 -25.72 -31.22 -22.08
C SER A 586 -26.14 -29.76 -21.99
N ASN A 587 -27.22 -29.50 -21.28
CA ASN A 587 -27.68 -28.16 -20.96
C ASN A 587 -28.02 -28.12 -19.47
N LYS A 588 -27.25 -27.38 -18.68
CA LYS A 588 -27.41 -27.22 -17.24
C LYS A 588 -27.71 -25.76 -16.94
N HIS A 589 -28.89 -25.51 -16.38
CA HIS A 589 -29.29 -24.22 -15.88
C HIS A 589 -29.28 -24.22 -14.35
N THR A 590 -28.61 -23.25 -13.75
CA THR A 590 -28.50 -23.07 -12.30
C THR A 590 -29.04 -21.69 -11.93
N ILE A 591 -30.02 -21.65 -11.03
CA ILE A 591 -30.53 -20.43 -10.44
C ILE A 591 -30.21 -20.46 -8.95
N VAL A 592 -29.47 -19.46 -8.47
CA VAL A 592 -29.27 -19.20 -7.04
C VAL A 592 -30.08 -17.98 -6.68
N HIS A 593 -30.94 -18.13 -5.68
CA HIS A 593 -31.75 -17.04 -5.13
C HIS A 593 -31.51 -16.93 -3.64
N GLU A 594 -31.12 -15.74 -3.20
CA GLU A 594 -30.90 -15.42 -1.78
C GLU A 594 -32.00 -14.50 -1.26
N GLN A 595 -32.78 -15.00 -0.31
CA GLN A 595 -33.83 -14.22 0.35
C GLN A 595 -33.88 -14.55 1.84
N GLY A 596 -33.64 -13.53 2.69
CA GLY A 596 -33.83 -13.65 4.13
C GLY A 596 -32.94 -14.67 4.85
N GLY A 597 -31.68 -14.84 4.42
CA GLY A 597 -30.76 -15.82 5.02
C GLY A 597 -31.00 -17.27 4.58
N GLN A 598 -31.91 -17.47 3.63
CA GLN A 598 -32.09 -18.73 2.92
C GLN A 598 -31.50 -18.61 1.52
N THR A 599 -30.71 -19.60 1.14
CA THR A 599 -30.19 -19.74 -0.21
C THR A 599 -30.90 -20.91 -0.85
N ARG A 600 -31.66 -20.64 -1.91
CA ARG A 600 -32.28 -21.65 -2.74
C ARG A 600 -31.48 -21.78 -4.03
N LYS A 601 -30.92 -22.95 -4.27
CA LYS A 601 -30.23 -23.32 -5.51
C LYS A 601 -31.07 -24.34 -6.25
N THR A 602 -31.51 -24.00 -7.46
CA THR A 602 -32.16 -24.94 -8.38
C THR A 602 -31.24 -25.20 -9.55
N GLU A 603 -30.86 -26.46 -9.74
CA GLU A 603 -30.11 -26.95 -10.88
C GLU A 603 -31.02 -27.83 -11.74
N THR A 604 -31.22 -27.46 -13.00
CA THR A 604 -31.90 -28.28 -14.00
C THR A 604 -30.91 -28.63 -15.10
N GLY A 605 -30.61 -29.91 -15.27
CA GLY A 605 -29.74 -30.44 -16.31
C GLY A 605 -30.50 -31.35 -17.27
N ARG A 606 -30.21 -31.26 -18.55
CA ARG A 606 -30.61 -32.24 -19.55
C ARG A 606 -29.36 -32.71 -20.28
N THR A 607 -29.14 -34.02 -20.32
CA THR A 607 -28.05 -34.64 -21.08
C THR A 607 -28.65 -35.60 -22.09
N THR A 608 -28.35 -35.42 -23.37
CA THR A 608 -28.75 -36.32 -24.45
C THR A 608 -27.50 -36.95 -25.05
N THR A 609 -27.36 -38.26 -24.92
CA THR A 609 -26.32 -39.03 -25.61
C THR A 609 -26.94 -39.74 -26.80
N THR A 610 -26.42 -39.46 -27.99
CA THR A 610 -26.79 -40.11 -29.24
C THR A 610 -25.63 -41.02 -29.66
N ASP A 611 -25.90 -42.30 -29.82
CA ASP A 611 -25.03 -43.18 -30.60
C ASP A 611 -25.32 -42.89 -32.08
N ASN A 612 -24.34 -42.33 -32.79
CA ASN A 612 -24.56 -41.85 -34.14
C ASN A 612 -24.64 -43.01 -35.15
N ASN A 613 -24.22 -44.22 -34.79
CA ASN A 613 -24.28 -45.38 -35.68
C ASN A 613 -25.66 -46.05 -35.63
N THR A 614 -26.20 -46.19 -34.42
CA THR A 614 -27.51 -46.83 -34.19
C THR A 614 -28.66 -45.83 -34.20
N GLY A 615 -28.34 -44.53 -34.10
CA GLY A 615 -29.32 -43.47 -33.91
C GLY A 615 -29.98 -43.48 -32.52
N PHE A 616 -29.59 -44.38 -31.62
CA PHE A 616 -30.21 -44.51 -30.30
C PHE A 616 -29.88 -43.30 -29.43
N LYS A 617 -30.94 -42.69 -28.90
CA LYS A 617 -30.87 -41.52 -28.01
C LYS A 617 -31.23 -41.93 -26.60
N THR A 618 -30.34 -41.63 -25.66
CA THR A 618 -30.62 -41.68 -24.23
C THR A 618 -30.67 -40.26 -23.69
N THR A 619 -31.82 -39.82 -23.18
CA THR A 619 -31.96 -38.51 -22.56
C THR A 619 -32.11 -38.66 -21.05
N THR A 620 -31.24 -37.99 -20.29
CA THR A 620 -31.31 -37.91 -18.83
C THR A 620 -31.61 -36.48 -18.42
N ASN A 621 -32.75 -36.27 -17.77
CA ASN A 621 -33.14 -35.01 -17.14
C ASN A 621 -32.85 -35.11 -15.65
N THR A 622 -32.09 -34.16 -15.09
CA THR A 622 -31.80 -34.08 -13.66
C THR A 622 -32.30 -32.74 -13.14
N GLN A 623 -33.12 -32.76 -12.10
CA GLN A 623 -33.54 -31.57 -11.38
C GLN A 623 -33.11 -31.72 -9.92
N ALA A 624 -32.18 -30.88 -9.47
CA ALA A 624 -31.77 -30.80 -8.09
C ALA A 624 -32.22 -29.47 -7.48
N THR A 625 -32.93 -29.52 -6.37
CA THR A 625 -33.19 -28.33 -5.55
C THR A 625 -32.46 -28.49 -4.22
N THR A 626 -31.59 -27.54 -3.93
CA THR A 626 -30.89 -27.44 -2.65
C THR A 626 -31.40 -26.20 -1.94
N ASN A 627 -31.94 -26.39 -0.75
CA ASN A 627 -32.33 -25.31 0.15
C ASN A 627 -31.36 -25.34 1.32
N THR A 628 -30.56 -24.28 1.45
CA THR A 628 -29.70 -24.08 2.60
C THR A 628 -30.32 -22.99 3.46
N ARG A 629 -30.60 -23.34 4.71
CA ARG A 629 -31.12 -22.41 5.72
C ARG A 629 -30.11 -22.33 6.86
N LYS A 630 -29.67 -21.12 7.17
CA LYS A 630 -29.04 -20.84 8.46
C LYS A 630 -30.11 -20.68 9.50
N ASP A 631 -30.05 -21.47 10.55
CA ASP A 631 -30.85 -21.20 11.74
C ASP A 631 -30.29 -20.02 12.52
N ASP A 632 -31.01 -19.68 13.58
CA ASP A 632 -30.78 -18.55 14.45
C ASP A 632 -29.45 -18.66 15.24
N GLU A 633 -28.85 -19.84 15.27
CA GLU A 633 -27.57 -20.16 15.91
C GLU A 633 -26.42 -20.29 14.88
N GLY A 634 -26.69 -19.98 13.61
CA GLY A 634 -25.72 -20.08 12.52
C GLY A 634 -25.50 -21.50 12.00
N ARG A 635 -26.28 -22.50 12.45
CA ARG A 635 -26.18 -23.87 11.93
C ARG A 635 -26.78 -23.93 10.53
N GLU A 636 -26.05 -24.50 9.59
CA GLU A 636 -26.56 -24.72 8.25
C GLU A 636 -27.35 -26.03 8.22
N THR A 637 -28.62 -25.94 7.83
CA THR A 637 -29.41 -27.11 7.43
C THR A 637 -29.53 -27.09 5.93
N THR A 638 -29.01 -28.13 5.28
CA THR A 638 -29.08 -28.29 3.84
C THR A 638 -30.02 -29.44 3.50
N THR A 639 -31.12 -29.13 2.83
CA THR A 639 -32.01 -30.13 2.25
C THR A 639 -31.77 -30.18 0.75
N ARG A 640 -31.42 -31.35 0.23
CA ARG A 640 -31.21 -31.58 -1.19
C ARG A 640 -32.17 -32.65 -1.70
N VAL A 641 -32.96 -32.28 -2.70
CA VAL A 641 -33.81 -33.23 -3.44
C VAL A 641 -33.31 -33.28 -4.87
N THR A 642 -32.91 -34.46 -5.33
CA THR A 642 -32.49 -34.69 -6.72
C THR A 642 -33.44 -35.68 -7.37
N THR A 643 -34.12 -35.25 -8.45
CA THR A 643 -34.92 -36.11 -9.31
C THR A 643 -34.16 -36.34 -10.61
N THR A 644 -33.93 -37.59 -10.98
CA THR A 644 -33.32 -37.98 -12.24
C THR A 644 -34.30 -38.84 -13.03
N THR A 645 -34.64 -38.41 -14.24
CA THR A 645 -35.46 -39.17 -15.18
C THR A 645 -34.59 -39.53 -16.38
N THR A 646 -34.44 -40.82 -16.65
CA THR A 646 -33.71 -41.31 -17.82
C THR A 646 -34.68 -41.98 -18.78
N ASP A 647 -34.79 -41.42 -19.98
CA ASP A 647 -35.55 -41.93 -21.11
C ASP A 647 -34.60 -42.64 -22.07
N LYS A 648 -34.70 -43.98 -22.13
CA LYS A 648 -34.07 -44.84 -23.14
C LYS A 648 -35.13 -45.33 -24.12
N PRO A 649 -34.76 -45.76 -25.35
CA PRO A 649 -35.72 -46.24 -26.34
C PRO A 649 -36.57 -47.43 -25.85
N TRP A 650 -36.05 -48.24 -24.93
CA TRP A 650 -36.71 -49.44 -24.39
C TRP A 650 -37.11 -49.34 -22.91
N GLN A 651 -36.81 -48.23 -22.22
CA GLN A 651 -37.09 -48.10 -20.79
C GLN A 651 -37.11 -46.64 -20.34
N LYS A 652 -38.15 -46.26 -19.59
CA LYS A 652 -38.17 -45.02 -18.81
C LYS A 652 -37.91 -45.36 -17.35
N SER A 653 -36.99 -44.65 -16.72
CA SER A 653 -36.71 -44.80 -15.28
C SER A 653 -36.73 -43.42 -14.61
N ARG A 654 -37.28 -43.36 -13.40
CA ARG A 654 -37.29 -42.16 -12.57
C ARG A 654 -36.80 -42.53 -11.18
N THR A 655 -35.77 -41.84 -10.72
CA THR A 655 -35.21 -41.99 -9.38
C THR A 655 -35.27 -40.65 -8.67
N THR A 656 -35.79 -40.62 -7.45
CA THR A 656 -35.78 -39.43 -6.59
C THR A 656 -34.98 -39.76 -5.34
N THR A 657 -33.94 -38.98 -5.06
CA THR A 657 -33.12 -39.10 -3.85
C THR A 657 -33.22 -37.81 -3.04
N GLY A 658 -33.58 -37.95 -1.76
CA GLY A 658 -33.60 -36.88 -0.78
C GLY A 658 -32.50 -37.09 0.25
N GLY A 659 -31.74 -36.04 0.57
CA GLY A 659 -30.75 -36.04 1.61
C GLY A 659 -30.97 -34.87 2.57
N TYR A 660 -30.77 -35.14 3.86
CA TYR A 660 -30.83 -34.16 4.94
C TYR A 660 -29.49 -34.15 5.65
N GLU A 661 -28.80 -33.01 5.65
CA GLU A 661 -27.51 -32.83 6.31
C GLU A 661 -27.62 -31.66 7.31
N ARG A 662 -27.23 -31.92 8.56
CA ARG A 662 -27.26 -30.95 9.66
C ARG A 662 -25.89 -30.96 10.33
N ASP A 663 -25.23 -29.81 10.38
CA ASP A 663 -23.96 -29.68 11.10
C ASP A 663 -24.16 -29.91 12.61
N LEU A 664 -23.34 -30.78 13.20
CA LEU A 664 -23.23 -30.96 14.65
C LEU A 664 -22.25 -29.91 15.23
N LYS A 665 -22.55 -29.43 16.44
CA LYS A 665 -21.89 -28.27 17.05
C LYS A 665 -20.40 -28.54 17.39
N PRO A 666 -19.48 -27.60 17.16
CA PRO A 666 -18.17 -27.60 17.80
C PRO A 666 -18.34 -27.35 19.31
N GLY A 667 -17.92 -28.29 20.17
CA GLY A 667 -17.83 -28.08 21.62
C GLY A 667 -19.08 -28.39 22.47
N GLY A 668 -19.87 -29.40 22.11
CA GLY A 668 -20.78 -30.06 23.06
C GLY A 668 -20.00 -31.03 23.94
N ASP A 669 -20.20 -30.95 25.26
CA ASP A 669 -19.61 -31.86 26.25
C ASP A 669 -20.17 -33.27 26.05
N PRO A 670 -19.34 -34.29 25.76
CA PRO A 670 -19.78 -35.68 25.64
C PRO A 670 -19.92 -36.41 27.00
N ASN A 671 -19.71 -35.74 28.14
CA ASN A 671 -19.68 -36.37 29.47
C ASN A 671 -20.91 -36.12 30.36
N GLU A 672 -22.13 -36.12 29.83
CA GLU A 672 -23.28 -36.55 30.63
C GLU A 672 -23.53 -38.04 30.38
N PRO A 673 -22.94 -38.95 31.18
CA PRO A 673 -23.34 -40.35 31.18
C PRO A 673 -24.62 -40.51 32.01
N GLU A 674 -25.62 -41.19 31.44
CA GLU A 674 -26.57 -41.96 32.24
C GLU A 674 -25.81 -43.09 32.97
N ASP A 675 -26.22 -43.32 34.22
CA ASP A 675 -25.58 -44.21 35.18
C ASP A 675 -25.32 -45.65 34.68
N GLY A 676 -24.11 -46.14 34.94
CA GLY A 676 -23.90 -47.51 35.41
C GLY A 676 -23.19 -48.51 34.48
N LYS A 677 -21.88 -48.73 34.70
CA LYS A 677 -21.25 -50.01 35.12
C LYS A 677 -19.72 -49.95 34.96
N ARG A 678 -19.02 -50.30 36.04
CA ARG A 678 -17.54 -50.39 36.17
C ARG A 678 -16.99 -51.70 35.58
N ILE A 679 -15.66 -51.73 35.40
CA ILE A 679 -14.63 -52.80 35.61
C ILE A 679 -13.47 -52.46 34.63
N GLY A 680 -12.15 -52.47 34.87
CA GLY A 680 -11.22 -52.83 35.95
C GLY A 680 -9.79 -52.84 35.32
N ASP A 681 -8.75 -52.36 36.02
CA ASP A 681 -7.34 -52.21 35.54
C ASP A 681 -6.56 -53.55 35.61
N PRO A 682 -5.62 -53.89 34.68
CA PRO A 682 -4.19 -53.95 35.08
C PRO A 682 -3.08 -53.71 33.99
N THR A 683 -2.01 -53.00 34.40
CA THR A 683 -0.54 -53.06 34.07
C THR A 683 -0.03 -53.57 32.70
N LYS A 684 0.51 -52.74 31.77
CA LYS A 684 1.82 -52.00 31.63
C LYS A 684 2.94 -52.71 30.83
N VAL A 685 2.98 -52.53 29.50
CA VAL A 685 4.18 -52.59 28.60
C VAL A 685 3.97 -51.65 27.39
N ASN A 686 4.97 -50.84 26.99
CA ASN A 686 4.92 -49.91 25.81
C ASN A 686 5.77 -50.46 24.64
N VAL A 687 5.23 -50.51 23.41
CA VAL A 687 5.94 -50.89 22.17
C VAL A 687 5.79 -49.81 21.09
N LYS A 688 6.90 -49.33 20.51
CA LYS A 688 6.91 -48.32 19.44
C LYS A 688 6.55 -48.95 18.09
N ILE A 689 5.48 -48.48 17.42
CA ILE A 689 4.93 -49.09 16.19
C ILE A 689 5.47 -48.41 14.93
N ALA A 690 5.46 -47.07 14.86
CA ALA A 690 5.92 -46.33 13.69
C ALA A 690 6.27 -44.88 14.04
N GLY A 691 7.17 -44.27 13.27
CA GLY A 691 7.47 -42.84 13.36
C GLY A 691 8.23 -42.36 12.13
N GLY A 692 8.02 -41.10 11.75
CA GLY A 692 8.62 -40.51 10.56
C GLY A 692 8.47 -39.00 10.48
N LYS A 693 9.16 -38.38 9.52
CA LYS A 693 9.02 -36.95 9.22
C LYS A 693 7.73 -36.75 8.40
N LEU A 694 6.83 -35.88 8.86
CA LEU A 694 5.59 -35.51 8.16
C LEU A 694 5.88 -34.75 6.85
N PHE A 695 6.92 -33.94 6.85
CA PHE A 695 7.50 -33.25 5.70
C PHE A 695 8.97 -32.94 5.99
N GLU A 696 9.81 -32.89 4.96
CA GLU A 696 11.20 -32.43 5.08
C GLU A 696 11.21 -30.92 5.40
N PRO A 697 12.25 -30.39 6.09
CA PRO A 697 12.34 -28.96 6.34
C PRO A 697 12.32 -28.21 5.01
N ILE A 698 11.20 -27.56 4.72
CA ILE A 698 11.10 -26.63 3.61
C ILE A 698 11.66 -25.33 4.14
N ASP A 699 12.81 -24.93 3.63
CA ASP A 699 13.40 -23.62 3.88
C ASP A 699 13.25 -22.77 2.63
N GLU A 700 12.06 -22.20 2.46
CA GLU A 700 11.72 -21.39 1.29
C GLU A 700 11.77 -19.91 1.66
N ALA A 701 12.76 -19.20 1.11
CA ALA A 701 12.85 -17.74 1.16
C ALA A 701 12.26 -17.15 -0.12
N ASN A 702 11.36 -16.17 0.01
CA ASN A 702 10.80 -15.43 -1.14
C ASN A 702 11.87 -14.67 -1.93
N SER A 703 12.96 -14.26 -1.27
CA SER A 703 14.18 -13.80 -1.94
C SER A 703 15.41 -14.06 -1.05
N THR A 704 16.54 -14.37 -1.69
CA THR A 704 17.84 -14.49 -1.02
C THR A 704 18.83 -13.58 -1.71
N ALA A 705 19.44 -12.68 -0.94
CA ALA A 705 20.59 -11.90 -1.37
C ALA A 705 21.80 -12.36 -0.57
N ALA A 706 22.85 -12.80 -1.27
CA ALA A 706 24.11 -13.18 -0.67
C ALA A 706 25.23 -12.38 -1.31
N THR A 707 26.15 -11.89 -0.48
CA THR A 707 27.38 -11.26 -0.92
C THR A 707 28.54 -11.97 -0.23
N SER A 708 29.44 -12.50 -1.06
CA SER A 708 30.71 -13.08 -0.64
C SER A 708 31.82 -12.22 -1.22
N THR A 709 32.69 -11.69 -0.37
CA THR A 709 33.95 -11.08 -0.83
C THR A 709 34.96 -12.20 -1.09
N ALA A 710 35.53 -12.25 -2.30
CA ALA A 710 36.66 -13.13 -2.60
C ALA A 710 37.82 -12.82 -1.65
N GLY A 711 38.40 -13.86 -1.04
CA GLY A 711 39.43 -13.74 -0.02
C GLY A 711 40.55 -12.82 -0.47
N ARG A 712 40.80 -11.77 0.32
CA ARG A 712 41.97 -10.90 0.15
C ARG A 712 43.01 -11.31 1.18
N THR A 713 44.19 -11.66 0.70
CA THR A 713 45.38 -11.86 1.53
C THR A 713 46.07 -10.51 1.65
N ASP A 714 46.07 -9.93 2.84
CA ASP A 714 46.87 -8.75 3.15
C ASP A 714 47.75 -9.06 4.35
N SER A 715 49.06 -8.92 4.20
CA SER A 715 50.04 -9.13 5.28
C SER A 715 50.00 -10.52 5.96
N GLY A 716 49.74 -11.59 5.20
CA GLY A 716 49.72 -12.97 5.71
C GLY A 716 48.49 -13.35 6.54
N ILE A 717 47.45 -12.51 6.51
CA ILE A 717 46.13 -12.77 7.12
C ILE A 717 45.12 -12.94 6.00
N GLU A 718 44.39 -14.05 6.00
CA GLU A 718 43.29 -14.30 5.07
C GLU A 718 41.98 -13.84 5.72
N TYR A 719 41.31 -12.88 5.06
CA TYR A 719 40.00 -12.39 5.48
C TYR A 719 38.92 -12.92 4.55
N GLY A 720 37.90 -13.55 5.14
CA GLY A 720 36.70 -14.03 4.44
C GLY A 720 35.45 -13.49 5.11
N GLY A 721 34.53 -12.95 4.31
CA GLY A 721 33.24 -12.42 4.77
C GLY A 721 32.12 -12.96 3.90
N GLU A 722 31.10 -13.51 4.55
CA GLU A 722 29.85 -13.92 3.91
C GLU A 722 28.68 -13.27 4.67
N ALA A 723 27.90 -12.45 3.95
CA ALA A 723 26.65 -11.90 4.46
C ALA A 723 25.49 -12.42 3.61
N LYS A 724 24.49 -12.98 4.28
CA LYS A 724 23.31 -13.60 3.68
C LYS A 724 22.05 -13.01 4.30
N VAL A 725 21.18 -12.45 3.45
CA VAL A 725 19.87 -11.93 3.86
C VAL A 725 18.79 -12.76 3.16
N GLN A 726 17.91 -13.35 3.95
CA GLN A 726 16.78 -14.17 3.51
C GLN A 726 15.49 -13.47 3.93
N VAL A 727 14.64 -13.09 2.97
CA VAL A 727 13.37 -12.38 3.22
C VAL A 727 12.19 -13.31 2.95
N GLY A 728 11.26 -13.37 3.90
CA GLY A 728 10.07 -14.22 3.84
C GLY A 728 10.43 -15.70 3.85
N GLN A 729 11.15 -16.14 4.90
CA GLN A 729 11.56 -17.51 5.11
C GLN A 729 10.49 -18.25 5.93
N TYR A 730 9.90 -19.29 5.36
CA TYR A 730 8.94 -20.14 6.04
C TYR A 730 9.57 -21.51 6.23
N GLY A 731 9.80 -21.88 7.49
CA GLY A 731 10.26 -23.20 7.90
C GLY A 731 9.10 -23.99 8.48
N SER A 732 8.86 -25.20 8.00
CA SER A 732 7.99 -26.13 8.73
C SER A 732 8.65 -27.49 8.84
N SER A 733 8.66 -28.04 10.05
CA SER A 733 9.08 -29.42 10.29
C SER A 733 8.06 -30.09 11.18
N GLY A 734 7.62 -31.27 10.76
CA GLY A 734 6.69 -32.09 11.50
C GLY A 734 7.30 -33.46 11.76
N ASN A 735 7.31 -33.90 13.01
CA ASN A 735 7.62 -35.28 13.37
C ASN A 735 6.36 -35.90 13.95
N TRP A 736 6.13 -37.18 13.65
CA TRP A 736 5.10 -37.94 14.33
C TRP A 736 5.64 -39.27 14.80
N GLU A 737 5.11 -39.72 15.92
CA GLU A 737 5.43 -40.98 16.55
C GLU A 737 4.14 -41.65 17.03
N VAL A 738 3.99 -42.94 16.71
CA VAL A 738 2.91 -43.79 17.22
C VAL A 738 3.51 -44.92 18.05
N THR A 739 3.15 -44.94 19.32
CA THR A 739 3.51 -45.95 20.31
C THR A 739 2.23 -46.67 20.74
N ALA A 740 2.17 -47.99 20.77
CA ALA A 740 1.04 -48.69 21.39
C ALA A 740 1.39 -49.23 22.76
N ASN A 741 0.41 -49.19 23.65
CA ASN A 741 0.41 -49.92 24.89
C ASN A 741 -0.99 -50.48 25.16
N GLN A 742 -1.14 -51.21 26.27
CA GLN A 742 -2.43 -51.81 26.63
C GLN A 742 -3.54 -50.78 26.93
N ARG A 743 -3.21 -49.49 27.09
CA ARG A 743 -4.19 -48.40 27.21
C ARG A 743 -4.52 -47.74 25.88
N GLY A 744 -4.03 -48.29 24.76
CA GLY A 744 -4.35 -47.79 23.44
C GLY A 744 -3.17 -47.42 22.54
N LEU A 745 -3.52 -46.96 21.33
CA LEU A 745 -2.60 -46.27 20.44
C LEU A 745 -2.33 -44.87 20.98
N HIS A 746 -1.07 -44.55 21.27
CA HIS A 746 -0.61 -43.21 21.55
C HIS A 746 0.03 -42.63 20.28
N ALA A 747 -0.56 -41.59 19.72
CA ALA A 747 -0.03 -40.86 18.58
C ALA A 747 0.38 -39.46 19.03
N LYS A 748 1.68 -39.16 18.95
CA LYS A 748 2.26 -37.85 19.19
C LYS A 748 2.59 -37.21 17.85
N VAL A 749 2.14 -35.98 17.67
CA VAL A 749 2.45 -35.15 16.49
C VAL A 749 3.03 -33.83 16.97
N ASP A 750 4.29 -33.58 16.62
CA ASP A 750 5.00 -32.33 16.91
C ASP A 750 5.14 -31.56 15.60
N VAL A 751 4.51 -30.39 15.52
CA VAL A 751 4.59 -29.47 14.37
C VAL A 751 5.27 -28.19 14.82
N ASN A 752 6.43 -27.92 14.23
CA ASN A 752 7.14 -26.66 14.38
C ASN A 752 6.99 -25.87 13.07
N ALA A 753 6.41 -24.67 13.18
CA ALA A 753 6.35 -23.71 12.08
C ALA A 753 7.08 -22.43 12.51
N GLU A 754 8.08 -22.04 11.72
CA GLU A 754 8.85 -20.80 11.88
C GLU A 754 8.53 -19.91 10.67
N VAL A 755 7.98 -18.73 10.92
CA VAL A 755 7.72 -17.72 9.89
C VAL A 755 8.64 -16.54 10.16
N ASN A 756 9.77 -16.50 9.48
CA ASN A 756 10.71 -15.40 9.54
C ASN A 756 10.36 -14.39 8.44
N ALA A 757 9.92 -13.19 8.84
CA ALA A 757 9.79 -12.07 7.92
C ALA A 757 11.16 -11.72 7.32
N ILE A 758 12.22 -11.71 8.14
CA ILE A 758 13.60 -11.41 7.73
C ILE A 758 14.59 -12.21 8.60
N LYS A 759 15.54 -12.90 7.95
CA LYS A 759 16.72 -13.49 8.59
C LYS A 759 17.99 -12.92 7.96
N ALA A 760 18.81 -12.25 8.76
CA ALA A 760 20.11 -11.74 8.35
C ALA A 760 21.21 -12.51 9.08
N THR A 761 22.17 -13.04 8.34
CA THR A 761 23.33 -13.74 8.89
C THR A 761 24.59 -13.09 8.35
N ALA A 762 25.43 -12.59 9.25
CA ALA A 762 26.74 -12.06 8.92
C ALA A 762 27.81 -12.95 9.58
N THR A 763 28.73 -13.45 8.77
CA THR A 763 29.83 -14.32 9.21
C THR A 763 31.14 -13.72 8.73
N GLY A 764 32.00 -13.39 9.69
CA GLY A 764 33.38 -12.99 9.42
C GLY A 764 34.33 -14.05 9.97
N SER A 765 35.32 -14.44 9.17
CA SER A 765 36.43 -15.27 9.63
C SER A 765 37.76 -14.62 9.28
N ALA A 766 38.68 -14.67 10.23
CA ALA A 766 40.06 -14.28 10.04
C ALA A 766 40.97 -15.42 10.49
N GLU A 767 41.88 -15.82 9.61
CA GLU A 767 42.90 -16.82 9.93
C GLU A 767 44.30 -16.23 9.74
N LYS A 768 45.17 -16.45 10.73
CA LYS A 768 46.56 -16.01 10.70
C LYS A 768 47.47 -17.17 11.10
N LYS A 769 48.46 -17.47 10.25
CA LYS A 769 49.54 -18.40 10.56
C LYS A 769 50.68 -17.66 11.25
N ILE A 770 51.08 -18.11 12.43
CA ILE A 770 52.24 -17.59 13.15
C ILE A 770 53.13 -18.80 13.48
N GLY A 771 54.18 -19.04 12.69
CA GLY A 771 54.99 -20.25 12.79
C GLY A 771 54.22 -21.52 12.40
N ASN A 772 54.36 -22.59 13.19
CA ASN A 772 53.62 -23.86 13.01
C ASN A 772 52.21 -23.86 13.65
N ALA A 773 51.74 -22.70 14.14
CA ALA A 773 50.44 -22.55 14.78
C ALA A 773 49.50 -21.72 13.89
N THR A 774 48.23 -22.15 13.84
CA THR A 774 47.14 -21.44 13.15
C THR A 774 46.22 -20.83 14.20
N LEU A 775 46.05 -19.51 14.17
CA LEU A 775 45.08 -18.79 14.97
C LEU A 775 43.88 -18.46 14.07
N GLY A 776 42.73 -19.07 14.36
CA GLY A 776 41.49 -18.83 13.63
C GLY A 776 40.44 -18.20 14.54
N ALA A 777 39.82 -17.11 14.09
CA ALA A 777 38.69 -16.48 14.74
C ALA A 777 37.51 -16.41 13.77
N LYS A 778 36.36 -16.93 14.19
CA LYS A 778 35.10 -16.86 13.43
C LYS A 778 34.03 -16.21 14.29
N VAL A 779 33.42 -15.15 13.76
CA VAL A 779 32.32 -14.44 14.39
C VAL A 779 31.10 -14.59 13.49
N SER A 780 30.01 -15.11 14.04
CA SER A 780 28.71 -15.21 13.37
C SER A 780 27.68 -14.45 14.18
N THR A 781 26.94 -13.58 13.50
CA THR A 781 25.78 -12.89 14.07
C THR A 781 24.57 -13.21 13.21
N THR A 782 23.51 -13.67 13.84
CA THR A 782 22.24 -13.99 13.18
C THR A 782 21.13 -13.20 13.84
N ALA A 783 20.50 -12.30 13.07
CA ALA A 783 19.30 -11.60 13.49
C ALA A 783 18.09 -12.19 12.76
N LYS A 784 17.06 -12.56 13.51
CA LYS A 784 15.79 -13.11 13.01
C LYS A 784 14.64 -12.21 13.47
N LEU A 785 13.71 -11.92 12.57
CA LEU A 785 12.45 -11.26 12.88
C LEU A 785 11.33 -12.14 12.37
N GLY A 786 10.52 -12.73 13.27
CA GLY A 786 9.54 -13.74 12.90
C GLY A 786 8.62 -14.21 14.02
N ALA A 787 7.65 -15.05 13.66
CA ALA A 787 6.78 -15.77 14.58
C ALA A 787 7.13 -17.26 14.56
N GLU A 788 7.27 -17.85 15.74
CA GLU A 788 7.49 -19.30 15.90
C GLU A 788 6.27 -19.90 16.60
N GLY A 789 5.62 -20.84 15.92
CA GLY A 789 4.52 -21.64 16.46
C GLY A 789 4.99 -23.08 16.67
N LYS A 790 4.94 -23.54 17.92
CA LYS A 790 5.10 -24.97 18.25
C LYS A 790 3.77 -25.52 18.72
N GLY A 791 3.24 -26.47 17.96
CA GLY A 791 2.05 -27.23 18.32
C GLY A 791 2.45 -28.68 18.54
N SER A 792 2.21 -29.20 19.73
CA SER A 792 2.27 -30.63 20.00
C SER A 792 0.87 -31.14 20.31
N GLY A 793 0.43 -32.13 19.54
CA GLY A 793 -0.82 -32.85 19.78
C GLY A 793 -0.50 -34.27 20.24
N GLU A 794 -1.04 -34.67 21.38
CA GLU A 794 -1.01 -36.07 21.84
C GLU A 794 -2.44 -36.63 21.78
N LEU A 795 -2.60 -37.74 21.05
CA LEU A 795 -3.84 -38.47 20.90
C LEU A 795 -3.67 -39.86 21.53
N HIS A 796 -4.53 -40.18 22.49
CA HIS A 796 -4.63 -41.50 23.10
C HIS A 796 -5.91 -42.20 22.65
N LEU A 797 -5.78 -43.36 22.01
CA LEU A 797 -6.87 -44.21 21.52
C LEU A 797 -6.87 -45.55 22.26
N GLY A 798 -7.46 -45.58 23.45
CA GLY A 798 -7.65 -46.78 24.27
C GLY A 798 -8.97 -47.49 24.01
N SER A 799 -9.07 -48.75 24.43
CA SER A 799 -10.32 -49.54 24.39
C SER A 799 -11.49 -48.92 25.17
N ASP A 800 -11.18 -47.97 26.05
CA ASP A 800 -12.06 -47.47 27.09
C ASP A 800 -12.08 -45.93 27.17
N ARG A 801 -11.29 -45.22 26.32
CA ARG A 801 -11.44 -43.77 26.07
C ARG A 801 -10.64 -43.28 24.85
N VAL A 802 -11.12 -42.19 24.23
CA VAL A 802 -10.35 -41.33 23.31
C VAL A 802 -10.06 -40.01 24.01
N ALA A 803 -8.80 -39.67 24.23
CA ALA A 803 -8.41 -38.40 24.84
C ALA A 803 -7.33 -37.72 24.01
N GLY A 804 -7.54 -36.45 23.67
CA GLY A 804 -6.58 -35.62 22.97
C GLY A 804 -6.22 -34.39 23.80
N SER A 805 -4.94 -34.04 23.86
CA SER A 805 -4.49 -32.75 24.37
C SER A 805 -3.71 -32.01 23.31
N LEU A 806 -3.88 -30.69 23.28
CA LEU A 806 -3.25 -29.77 22.34
C LEU A 806 -2.57 -28.70 23.17
N GLU A 807 -1.24 -28.66 23.13
CA GLU A 807 -0.45 -27.57 23.71
C GLU A 807 0.12 -26.73 22.56
N ALA A 808 -0.17 -25.43 22.59
CA ALA A 808 0.34 -24.46 21.63
C ALA A 808 1.15 -23.40 22.37
N LYS A 809 2.42 -23.24 21.98
CA LYS A 809 3.26 -22.11 22.40
C LYS A 809 3.57 -21.25 21.19
N VAL A 810 3.22 -19.98 21.30
CA VAL A 810 3.39 -18.98 20.25
C VAL A 810 4.33 -17.91 20.76
N PHE A 811 5.40 -17.66 20.00
CA PHE A 811 6.31 -16.54 20.22
C PHE A 811 6.26 -15.61 19.00
N VAL A 812 6.19 -14.30 19.25
CA VAL A 812 6.28 -13.24 18.24
C VAL A 812 7.31 -12.24 18.73
N GLY A 813 8.45 -12.13 18.05
CA GLY A 813 9.51 -11.21 18.47
C GLY A 813 10.81 -11.34 17.68
N GLY A 814 11.69 -10.35 17.82
CA GLY A 814 13.03 -10.36 17.22
C GLY A 814 14.03 -11.13 18.09
N LYS A 815 14.83 -12.01 17.48
CA LYS A 815 15.88 -12.78 18.15
C LYS A 815 17.24 -12.47 17.53
N ALA A 816 18.22 -12.14 18.35
CA ALA A 816 19.61 -11.96 17.94
C ALA A 816 20.49 -13.02 18.61
N GLU A 817 21.18 -13.80 17.80
CA GLU A 817 22.11 -14.84 18.24
C GLU A 817 23.52 -14.44 17.81
N ALA A 818 24.42 -14.31 18.79
CA ALA A 818 25.83 -14.06 18.56
C ALA A 818 26.64 -15.30 18.97
N ALA A 819 27.44 -15.81 18.05
CA ALA A 819 28.36 -16.91 18.30
C ALA A 819 29.77 -16.49 17.91
N ALA A 820 30.69 -16.58 18.88
CA ALA A 820 32.12 -16.40 18.64
C ALA A 820 32.83 -17.73 18.89
N GLU A 821 33.60 -18.18 17.89
CA GLU A 821 34.44 -19.36 17.97
C GLU A 821 35.89 -18.93 17.77
N ALA A 822 36.70 -19.17 18.79
CA ALA A 822 38.15 -19.03 18.73
C ALA A 822 38.77 -20.42 18.79
N SER A 823 39.59 -20.75 17.78
CA SER A 823 40.31 -22.01 17.74
C SER A 823 41.81 -21.76 17.72
N LEU A 824 42.52 -22.40 18.65
CA LEU A 824 43.97 -22.46 18.71
C LEU A 824 44.39 -23.92 18.48
N SER A 825 45.22 -24.18 17.47
CA SER A 825 45.80 -25.50 17.26
C SER A 825 47.33 -25.43 17.38
N TRP A 826 47.88 -26.15 18.36
CA TRP A 826 49.33 -26.27 18.56
C TRP A 826 49.67 -27.75 18.84
N TRP A 827 50.58 -28.32 18.05
CA TRP A 827 51.16 -29.67 18.24
C TRP A 827 50.13 -30.80 18.48
N GLY A 828 49.11 -30.86 17.61
CA GLY A 828 48.09 -31.92 17.67
C GLY A 828 47.02 -31.74 18.75
N ILE A 829 47.11 -30.71 19.60
CA ILE A 829 46.07 -30.36 20.57
C ILE A 829 45.23 -29.21 20.00
N LYS A 830 43.93 -29.46 19.84
CA LYS A 830 42.95 -28.49 19.36
C LYS A 830 42.16 -27.96 20.56
N LEU A 831 42.35 -26.69 20.90
CA LEU A 831 41.57 -26.00 21.91
C LEU A 831 40.54 -25.13 21.21
N THR A 832 39.26 -25.39 21.45
CA THR A 832 38.14 -24.67 20.81
C THR A 832 37.27 -24.07 21.90
N GLY A 833 37.31 -22.74 22.01
CA GLY A 833 36.42 -21.98 22.90
C GLY A 833 35.22 -21.51 22.11
N LYS A 834 34.01 -21.96 22.50
CA LYS A 834 32.75 -21.48 21.96
C LYS A 834 32.04 -20.65 23.01
N ALA A 835 31.78 -19.38 22.72
CA ALA A 835 30.90 -18.54 23.52
C ALA A 835 29.62 -18.29 22.71
N GLN A 836 28.48 -18.69 23.28
CA GLN A 836 27.14 -18.39 22.77
C GLN A 836 26.42 -17.54 23.82
N GLY A 837 25.99 -16.34 23.43
CA GLY A 837 25.20 -15.45 24.27
C GLY A 837 23.84 -15.19 23.64
N GLU A 838 22.79 -15.34 24.44
CA GLU A 838 21.43 -14.87 24.13
C GLU A 838 21.15 -13.69 25.06
N VAL A 839 20.85 -12.52 24.50
CA VAL A 839 20.63 -11.29 25.27
C VAL A 839 19.15 -10.89 25.20
N THR A 840 18.51 -10.89 26.36
CA THR A 840 17.33 -10.06 26.67
C THR A 840 17.77 -9.04 27.73
N ALA A 841 17.36 -7.78 27.58
CA ALA A 841 18.09 -6.58 28.04
C ALA A 841 18.49 -6.51 29.55
N GLY A 842 19.70 -6.00 29.82
CA GLY A 842 20.20 -5.53 31.13
C GLY A 842 21.75 -5.54 31.24
N ALA A 843 22.37 -4.39 31.56
CA ALA A 843 23.80 -4.01 31.49
C ALA A 843 24.81 -4.84 32.35
N GLY A 844 26.14 -4.86 32.15
CA GLY A 844 27.07 -4.21 31.20
C GLY A 844 28.56 -4.62 31.45
N ALA A 845 29.45 -4.37 30.48
CA ALA A 845 30.91 -4.11 30.59
C ALA A 845 31.47 -3.81 29.17
N GLU A 846 32.47 -2.93 29.07
CA GLU A 846 32.67 -2.02 27.93
C GLU A 846 33.36 -2.62 26.68
N ALA A 847 32.58 -2.74 25.60
CA ALA A 847 33.01 -2.61 24.20
C ALA A 847 32.20 -1.44 23.62
N LYS A 848 32.84 -0.44 22.99
CA LYS A 848 32.11 0.73 22.50
C LYS A 848 31.41 0.43 21.18
N VAL A 849 30.17 -0.03 21.34
CA VAL A 849 29.09 -0.04 20.36
C VAL A 849 28.34 1.26 20.53
N ASP A 850 28.25 2.09 19.49
CA ASP A 850 27.32 3.22 19.50
C ASP A 850 25.98 2.73 18.91
N ALA A 851 24.99 2.63 19.78
CA ALA A 851 23.61 2.32 19.44
C ALA A 851 22.78 3.58 19.68
N GLU A 852 22.06 4.02 18.66
CA GLU A 852 21.07 5.10 18.78
C GLU A 852 19.67 4.50 18.62
N LEU A 853 18.81 4.79 19.60
CA LEU A 853 17.43 4.34 19.69
C LEU A 853 16.52 5.55 19.60
N SER A 854 15.63 5.57 18.61
CA SER A 854 14.50 6.48 18.60
C SER A 854 13.22 5.72 18.27
N TRP A 855 12.09 6.35 18.57
CA TRP A 855 10.74 5.79 18.52
C TRP A 855 10.28 5.40 17.11
N THR A 856 11.12 5.20 16.11
CA THR A 856 10.74 4.47 14.88
C THR A 856 11.94 3.86 14.21
N LYS A 857 13.15 3.89 14.80
CA LYS A 857 14.37 3.49 14.08
C LYS A 857 15.41 2.81 14.98
N ILE A 858 16.05 1.77 14.42
CA ILE A 858 17.26 1.16 14.96
C ILE A 858 18.41 1.41 13.98
N ARG A 859 19.50 1.98 14.48
CA ARG A 859 20.77 2.10 13.76
C ARG A 859 21.86 1.35 14.52
N LEU A 860 22.56 0.45 13.83
CA LEU A 860 23.69 -0.28 14.38
C LEU A 860 24.96 0.06 13.57
N GLY A 861 25.91 0.70 14.25
CA GLY A 861 27.26 0.92 13.74
C GLY A 861 28.26 0.09 14.55
N ALA A 862 29.03 -0.77 13.88
CA ALA A 862 30.18 -1.41 14.50
C ALA A 862 31.46 -0.74 14.00
N LYS A 863 32.30 -0.27 14.93
CA LYS A 863 33.63 0.25 14.63
C LYS A 863 34.66 -0.68 15.25
N LEU A 864 35.42 -1.38 14.41
CA LEU A 864 36.51 -2.24 14.85
C LEU A 864 37.82 -1.46 14.69
N SER A 865 38.42 -1.03 15.81
CA SER A 865 39.74 -0.40 15.83
C SER A 865 40.66 -1.21 16.74
N ALA A 866 41.52 -2.03 16.16
CA ALA A 866 42.61 -2.68 16.88
C ALA A 866 43.80 -1.71 16.96
N THR A 867 44.19 -1.33 18.17
CA THR A 867 45.36 -0.48 18.40
C THR A 867 46.61 -1.35 18.55
N LEU A 868 47.40 -1.44 17.48
CA LEU A 868 48.86 -1.61 17.52
C LEU A 868 49.42 -1.23 16.13
N GLY A 869 49.74 0.05 15.96
CA GLY A 869 50.61 0.59 14.91
C GLY A 869 50.07 0.63 13.46
N LEU A 870 49.77 1.84 12.98
CA LEU A 870 49.55 2.27 11.58
C LEU A 870 48.20 1.93 10.90
N GLY A 871 47.30 2.93 10.92
CA GLY A 871 46.54 3.46 9.76
C GLY A 871 45.55 2.60 8.96
N ALA A 872 44.25 2.81 9.21
CA ALA A 872 43.11 2.94 8.26
C ALA A 872 41.82 2.30 8.83
N GLY A 873 40.77 3.10 9.04
CA GLY A 873 39.45 2.63 9.49
C GLY A 873 38.38 2.94 8.44
N GLY A 874 37.62 1.92 8.03
CA GLY A 874 36.41 2.05 7.24
C GLY A 874 35.20 1.61 8.05
N GLY A 875 34.12 2.41 8.04
CA GLY A 875 32.84 2.08 8.69
C GLY A 875 31.72 1.92 7.68
N THR A 876 30.75 1.06 7.99
CA THR A 876 29.49 0.90 7.26
C THR A 876 28.31 1.01 8.24
N SER A 877 27.17 1.56 7.79
CA SER A 877 25.97 1.72 8.62
C SER A 877 24.73 1.19 7.89
N VAL A 878 23.80 0.57 8.61
CA VAL A 878 22.47 0.14 8.11
C VAL A 878 21.39 0.64 9.08
N GLU A 879 20.21 0.98 8.54
CA GLU A 879 19.06 1.62 9.22
C GLU A 879 17.79 0.76 9.07
N PHE A 880 16.95 0.67 10.11
CA PHE A 880 15.70 -0.13 10.12
C PHE A 880 14.57 0.54 10.93
N ASP A 881 13.29 0.36 10.56
CA ASP A 881 12.10 0.97 11.21
C ASP A 881 11.21 -0.05 11.95
N ALA A 882 10.73 0.29 13.16
CA ALA A 882 10.13 -0.61 14.16
C ALA A 882 8.75 -0.16 14.72
N THR A 883 7.88 0.36 13.86
CA THR A 883 6.62 1.08 14.20
C THR A 883 5.66 0.41 15.23
N GLU A 884 5.60 -0.91 15.42
CA GLU A 884 4.65 -1.53 16.37
C GLU A 884 5.11 -1.50 17.84
N ALA A 885 6.42 -1.42 18.10
CA ALA A 885 6.94 -1.17 19.45
C ALA A 885 6.66 0.27 19.94
N ILE A 886 6.16 1.13 19.05
CA ILE A 886 6.08 2.58 19.21
C ILE A 886 4.64 3.08 19.26
N THR A 887 3.72 2.38 18.60
CA THR A 887 2.32 2.81 18.54
C THR A 887 1.51 2.46 19.79
N GLY A 888 2.01 1.57 20.66
CA GLY A 888 1.43 1.33 21.99
C GLY A 888 0.06 0.61 22.01
N TYR A 889 -0.36 -0.05 20.92
CA TYR A 889 -1.63 -0.78 20.87
C TYR A 889 -1.43 -2.30 20.83
N ASP A 890 -2.25 -3.00 21.64
CA ASP A 890 -2.45 -4.44 21.57
C ASP A 890 -3.29 -4.79 20.31
N PRO A 891 -2.74 -5.51 19.33
CA PRO A 891 -3.44 -5.90 18.11
C PRO A 891 -4.73 -6.71 18.38
N ALA A 892 -4.78 -7.45 19.49
CA ALA A 892 -5.97 -8.20 19.89
C ALA A 892 -7.08 -7.30 20.42
N ALA A 893 -6.73 -6.20 21.11
CA ALA A 893 -7.68 -5.18 21.54
C ALA A 893 -8.21 -4.37 20.34
N LEU A 894 -7.35 -4.11 19.36
CA LEU A 894 -7.71 -3.45 18.10
C LEU A 894 -8.69 -4.31 17.30
N ASP A 895 -8.42 -5.61 17.18
CA ASP A 895 -9.30 -6.56 16.50
C ASP A 895 -10.67 -6.70 17.20
N GLN A 896 -10.69 -6.69 18.55
CA GLN A 896 -11.94 -6.66 19.32
C GLN A 896 -12.73 -5.36 19.16
N GLN A 897 -12.06 -4.21 19.05
CA GLN A 897 -12.70 -2.92 18.76
C GLN A 897 -13.23 -2.85 17.32
N PHE A 898 -12.53 -3.44 16.35
CA PHE A 898 -13.02 -3.57 14.98
C PHE A 898 -14.26 -4.47 14.90
N GLN A 899 -14.26 -5.61 15.61
CA GLN A 899 -15.42 -6.49 15.69
C GLN A 899 -16.62 -5.82 16.39
N ALA A 900 -16.37 -4.97 17.39
CA ALA A 900 -17.39 -4.14 18.04
C ALA A 900 -17.96 -3.08 17.08
N GLY A 901 -17.09 -2.38 16.35
CA GLY A 901 -17.46 -1.42 15.32
C GLY A 901 -18.32 -2.03 14.21
N ASP A 902 -17.90 -3.18 13.68
CA ASP A 902 -18.65 -3.90 12.64
C ASP A 902 -20.02 -4.38 13.12
N SER A 903 -20.11 -4.79 14.39
CA SER A 903 -21.37 -5.19 15.03
C SER A 903 -22.34 -4.01 15.18
N ILE A 904 -21.84 -2.84 15.61
CA ILE A 904 -22.63 -1.60 15.73
C ILE A 904 -23.08 -1.10 14.36
N VAL A 905 -22.19 -1.14 13.35
CA VAL A 905 -22.51 -0.77 11.97
C VAL A 905 -23.58 -1.68 11.40
N ARG A 906 -23.55 -2.98 11.71
CA ARG A 906 -24.55 -3.95 11.28
C ARG A 906 -25.92 -3.68 11.92
N ILE A 907 -25.98 -3.41 13.23
CA ILE A 907 -27.22 -3.03 13.93
C ILE A 907 -27.79 -1.72 13.36
N CYS A 908 -26.95 -0.72 13.12
CA CYS A 908 -27.36 0.55 12.51
C CYS A 908 -27.88 0.38 11.07
N ARG A 909 -27.26 -0.51 10.29
CA ARG A 909 -27.70 -0.87 8.93
C ARG A 909 -29.03 -1.61 8.95
N ASP A 910 -29.24 -2.51 9.90
CA ASP A 910 -30.48 -3.26 10.04
C ASP A 910 -31.63 -2.39 10.55
N LEU A 911 -31.35 -1.38 11.39
CA LEU A 911 -32.30 -0.33 11.77
C LEU A 911 -32.68 0.58 10.58
N ARG A 912 -31.70 1.06 9.80
CA ARG A 912 -31.97 1.89 8.60
C ARG A 912 -32.73 1.14 7.50
N SER A 913 -32.49 -0.16 7.36
CA SER A 913 -33.18 -1.00 6.37
C SER A 913 -34.56 -1.48 6.85
N GLY A 914 -34.98 -1.11 8.08
CA GLY A 914 -36.26 -1.50 8.66
C GLY A 914 -36.35 -2.97 9.09
N ARG A 915 -35.22 -3.68 9.14
CA ARG A 915 -35.10 -5.06 9.66
C ARG A 915 -35.14 -5.13 11.18
N LEU A 916 -34.70 -4.07 11.84
CA LEU A 916 -34.97 -3.76 13.25
C LEU A 916 -35.92 -2.57 13.31
N ARG A 917 -36.93 -2.61 14.18
CA ARG A 917 -37.84 -1.48 14.43
C ARG A 917 -37.71 -1.00 15.86
N LEU A 918 -37.68 0.31 16.04
CA LEU A 918 -37.63 0.94 17.36
C LEU A 918 -39.01 0.96 18.01
N PRO A 919 -39.10 0.84 19.35
CA PRO A 919 -40.33 1.12 20.06
C PRO A 919 -40.82 2.55 19.76
N PRO A 920 -42.14 2.79 19.75
CA PRO A 920 -42.69 4.14 19.69
C PRO A 920 -42.11 5.01 20.81
N GLY A 921 -41.62 6.20 20.46
CA GLY A 921 -41.03 7.14 21.40
C GLY A 921 -39.52 6.98 21.67
N VAL A 922 -38.88 5.92 21.16
CA VAL A 922 -37.42 5.75 21.30
C VAL A 922 -36.72 6.28 20.05
N LYS A 923 -35.86 7.29 20.21
CA LYS A 923 -35.11 7.86 19.09
C LYS A 923 -33.92 6.97 18.74
N PHE A 924 -33.55 6.96 17.46
CA PHE A 924 -32.38 6.21 16.98
C PHE A 924 -31.07 6.65 17.65
N SER A 925 -30.98 7.93 18.02
CA SER A 925 -29.89 8.49 18.83
C SER A 925 -29.72 7.75 20.16
N ASP A 926 -30.82 7.52 20.87
CA ASP A 926 -30.80 7.01 22.24
C ASP A 926 -30.32 5.56 22.31
N ILE A 927 -30.60 4.78 21.26
CA ILE A 927 -30.13 3.41 21.12
C ILE A 927 -28.68 3.36 20.66
N ARG A 928 -28.25 4.27 19.77
CA ARG A 928 -26.86 4.36 19.36
C ARG A 928 -25.95 4.68 20.56
N ASP A 929 -26.35 5.65 21.38
CA ASP A 929 -25.57 6.04 22.57
C ASP A 929 -25.50 4.92 23.61
N ARG A 930 -26.62 4.20 23.83
CA ARG A 930 -26.63 2.99 24.66
C ARG A 930 -25.74 1.88 24.11
N LEU A 931 -25.80 1.63 22.80
CA LEU A 931 -24.98 0.61 22.14
C LEU A 931 -23.49 0.93 22.19
N GLN A 932 -23.10 2.20 22.01
CA GLN A 932 -21.69 2.61 22.12
C GLN A 932 -21.18 2.49 23.57
N LYS A 933 -21.94 2.98 24.56
CA LYS A 933 -21.56 2.87 25.99
C LYS A 933 -21.46 1.42 26.46
N ASN A 934 -22.40 0.56 26.05
CA ASN A 934 -22.43 -0.83 26.51
C ASN A 934 -21.49 -1.73 25.70
N ALA A 935 -21.17 -1.39 24.44
CA ALA A 935 -20.17 -2.13 23.68
C ALA A 935 -18.77 -1.99 24.26
N GLU A 936 -18.40 -0.79 24.72
CA GLU A 936 -17.13 -0.58 25.43
C GLU A 936 -17.11 -1.30 26.78
N LEU A 937 -18.23 -1.28 27.51
CA LEU A 937 -18.38 -2.00 28.78
C LEU A 937 -18.23 -3.53 28.58
N PHE A 938 -18.86 -4.10 27.56
CA PHE A 938 -18.83 -5.54 27.27
C PHE A 938 -17.54 -5.99 26.57
N ALA A 939 -16.84 -5.10 25.88
CA ALA A 939 -15.49 -5.37 25.39
C ALA A 939 -14.49 -5.46 26.56
N LYS A 940 -14.65 -4.62 27.60
CA LYS A 940 -13.81 -4.67 28.81
C LYS A 940 -14.23 -5.77 29.80
N HIS A 941 -15.53 -6.08 29.88
CA HIS A 941 -16.11 -7.05 30.80
C HIS A 941 -17.08 -7.97 30.04
N PRO A 942 -16.56 -8.99 29.32
CA PRO A 942 -17.40 -9.88 28.53
C PRO A 942 -18.36 -10.62 29.46
N GLN A 943 -19.66 -10.49 29.20
CA GLN A 943 -20.67 -11.19 29.98
C GLN A 943 -20.48 -12.69 29.84
N LEU A 944 -20.65 -13.43 30.93
CA LEU A 944 -20.57 -14.87 30.94
C LEU A 944 -21.98 -15.45 31.04
N THR A 945 -22.24 -16.52 30.31
CA THR A 945 -23.40 -17.40 30.55
C THR A 945 -23.30 -18.00 31.96
N LYS A 946 -24.40 -18.57 32.46
CA LYS A 946 -24.43 -19.28 33.75
C LYS A 946 -23.38 -20.41 33.85
N ASP A 947 -22.93 -20.91 32.70
CA ASP A 947 -21.93 -21.98 32.58
C ASP A 947 -20.50 -21.45 32.36
N GLY A 948 -20.26 -20.14 32.59
CA GLY A 948 -18.93 -19.52 32.49
C GLY A 948 -18.44 -19.23 31.08
N LYS A 949 -19.22 -19.54 30.03
CA LYS A 949 -18.83 -19.24 28.64
C LYS A 949 -19.12 -17.78 28.29
N LYS A 950 -18.15 -17.10 27.65
CA LYS A 950 -18.30 -15.72 27.17
C LYS A 950 -19.46 -15.61 26.18
N ILE A 951 -20.39 -14.71 26.47
CA ILE A 951 -21.48 -14.31 25.59
C ILE A 951 -20.89 -13.39 24.52
N SER A 952 -21.31 -13.55 23.26
CA SER A 952 -20.83 -12.66 22.20
C SER A 952 -21.23 -11.22 22.49
N LEU A 953 -20.45 -10.25 22.01
CA LEU A 953 -20.75 -8.83 22.19
C LEU A 953 -22.14 -8.48 21.64
N VAL A 954 -22.51 -9.09 20.51
CA VAL A 954 -23.82 -8.91 19.86
C VAL A 954 -24.95 -9.45 20.76
N ASP A 955 -24.79 -10.64 21.33
CA ASP A 955 -25.81 -11.24 22.20
C ASP A 955 -25.93 -10.50 23.54
N SER A 956 -24.82 -9.98 24.08
CA SER A 956 -24.81 -9.14 25.29
C SER A 956 -25.60 -7.84 25.06
N LEU A 957 -25.43 -7.21 23.90
CA LEU A 957 -26.17 -6.00 23.51
C LEU A 957 -27.65 -6.30 23.21
N ILE A 958 -27.97 -7.45 22.62
CA ILE A 958 -29.36 -7.90 22.37
C ILE A 958 -30.10 -8.13 23.70
N ASN A 959 -29.44 -8.77 24.66
CA ASN A 959 -30.00 -9.04 25.99
C ASN A 959 -30.22 -7.75 26.78
N ASP A 960 -29.24 -6.84 26.77
CA ASP A 960 -29.31 -5.56 27.47
C ASP A 960 -30.39 -4.62 26.90
N LEU A 961 -30.59 -4.62 25.58
CA LEU A 961 -31.69 -3.91 24.92
C LEU A 961 -33.03 -4.65 24.99
N ASN A 962 -33.08 -5.81 25.66
CA ASN A 962 -34.27 -6.63 25.88
C ASN A 962 -35.02 -6.98 24.58
N LEU A 963 -34.26 -7.25 23.51
CA LEU A 963 -34.77 -7.48 22.17
C LEU A 963 -35.18 -8.96 22.01
N LYS A 964 -36.45 -9.24 21.70
CA LYS A 964 -36.91 -10.63 21.46
C LYS A 964 -36.70 -11.03 20.02
N LYS A 965 -36.17 -12.22 19.79
CA LYS A 965 -35.96 -12.76 18.45
C LYS A 965 -37.31 -13.12 17.80
N GLY A 966 -37.66 -12.41 16.74
CA GLY A 966 -38.86 -12.62 15.94
C GLY A 966 -38.66 -13.66 14.83
N LYS A 967 -39.76 -14.09 14.19
CA LYS A 967 -39.71 -14.98 13.02
C LYS A 967 -38.90 -14.30 11.89
N ASN A 968 -37.96 -15.05 11.29
CA ASN A 968 -36.98 -14.60 10.27
C ASN A 968 -35.74 -13.86 10.81
N ASN A 969 -35.23 -14.20 12.01
CA ASN A 969 -34.00 -13.61 12.55
C ASN A 969 -34.08 -12.06 12.71
N THR A 970 -35.29 -11.51 12.83
CA THR A 970 -35.52 -10.08 13.04
C THR A 970 -35.86 -9.85 14.50
N TYR A 971 -35.18 -8.95 15.18
CA TYR A 971 -35.42 -8.69 16.60
C TYR A 971 -36.54 -7.66 16.77
N ILE A 972 -37.54 -8.00 17.59
CA ILE A 972 -38.72 -7.18 17.87
C ILE A 972 -38.80 -6.90 19.37
N THR A 973 -39.20 -5.70 19.75
CA THR A 973 -39.44 -5.37 21.15
C THR A 973 -40.78 -5.96 21.62
N ALA A 974 -40.86 -6.29 22.92
CA ALA A 974 -41.88 -7.18 23.47
C ALA A 974 -43.33 -6.64 23.53
N HIS A 975 -43.65 -5.51 22.90
CA HIS A 975 -44.98 -4.89 23.02
C HIS A 975 -45.52 -4.34 21.70
N HIS A 976 -46.05 -5.18 20.81
CA HIS A 976 -47.03 -4.73 19.80
C HIS A 976 -48.06 -5.82 19.49
N LYS A 977 -49.35 -5.46 19.57
CA LYS A 977 -50.48 -6.31 19.13
C LYS A 977 -50.72 -6.06 17.64
N GLN A 978 -51.14 -7.11 16.92
CA GLN A 978 -51.34 -7.16 15.46
C GLN A 978 -52.25 -6.07 14.85
N LYS A 979 -52.98 -5.30 15.67
CA LYS A 979 -53.86 -4.20 15.22
C LYS A 979 -53.15 -2.92 14.82
N ASP A 980 -51.86 -2.77 15.12
CA ASP A 980 -51.08 -1.53 14.85
C ASP A 980 -50.51 -1.48 13.41
N TRP A 981 -50.88 -2.42 12.53
CA TRP A 981 -50.28 -2.57 11.19
C TRP A 981 -50.88 -1.69 10.09
N TYR A 982 -52.00 -1.01 10.34
CA TYR A 982 -52.66 -0.14 9.37
C TYR A 982 -52.88 1.27 9.93
N CYS A 983 -51.82 2.09 9.93
CA CYS A 983 -51.94 3.54 9.91
C CYS A 983 -50.75 4.11 9.14
N THR A 984 -51.03 4.52 7.90
CA THR A 984 -50.18 5.34 7.04
C THR A 984 -50.06 6.73 7.64
N ASN A 985 -48.90 7.04 8.23
CA ASN A 985 -48.32 8.38 8.32
C ASN A 985 -46.86 8.21 8.76
N ARG A 986 -45.92 8.38 7.82
CA ARG A 986 -44.51 8.48 8.15
C ARG A 986 -44.25 9.90 8.64
N PRO A 987 -43.82 10.14 9.90
CA PRO A 987 -43.25 11.43 10.25
C PRO A 987 -41.95 11.60 9.45
N GLN A 988 -41.87 12.71 8.74
CA GLN A 988 -40.66 13.18 8.07
C GLN A 988 -39.66 13.57 9.17
N ILE A 989 -38.52 12.89 9.22
CA ILE A 989 -37.42 13.24 10.13
C ILE A 989 -36.62 14.33 9.42
N GLU A 990 -36.89 15.58 9.75
CA GLU A 990 -36.02 16.70 9.43
C GLU A 990 -34.97 16.84 10.54
N ALA A 991 -33.81 16.21 10.35
CA ALA A 991 -32.61 16.52 11.11
C ALA A 991 -31.38 16.31 10.22
N PRO A 992 -30.44 17.26 10.15
CA PRO A 992 -29.20 17.10 9.42
C PRO A 992 -28.39 15.94 10.01
N VAL A 993 -28.02 14.99 9.15
CA VAL A 993 -27.21 13.83 9.55
C VAL A 993 -25.76 14.30 9.76
N VAL A 994 -25.41 14.60 11.01
CA VAL A 994 -24.03 14.74 11.46
C VAL A 994 -23.57 13.37 12.00
N LEU A 995 -22.42 12.89 11.53
CA LEU A 995 -21.79 11.67 12.03
C LEU A 995 -20.84 12.03 13.19
N PRO A 996 -21.12 11.68 14.46
CA PRO A 996 -20.13 11.80 15.53
C PRO A 996 -19.10 10.66 15.49
N SER A 997 -17.91 10.95 16.05
CA SER A 997 -16.69 10.16 16.02
C SER A 997 -16.87 8.74 16.58
N ILE A 998 -16.21 7.80 15.92
CA ILE A 998 -15.86 6.52 16.53
C ILE A 998 -14.59 6.81 17.32
N VAL A 999 -14.57 6.44 18.60
CA VAL A 999 -13.55 6.69 19.63
C VAL A 999 -13.74 8.00 20.41
N GLU A 1000 -14.31 7.90 21.61
CA GLU A 1000 -13.95 8.76 22.74
C GLU A 1000 -12.87 8.01 23.55
N ARG A 1001 -11.72 8.64 23.78
CA ARG A 1001 -10.68 8.12 24.70
C ARG A 1001 -10.76 8.85 26.04
N LYS A 1002 -10.78 8.07 27.11
CA LYS A 1002 -10.14 8.47 28.37
C LYS A 1002 -8.64 8.32 28.26
#